data_AF-A0A7S3P4G9-F1
#
_entry.id   AF-A0A7S3P4G9-F1
#
_cell.length_a   1.000
_cell.length_b   1.000
_cell.length_c   1.000
_cell.angle_alpha   90.00
_cell.angle_beta   90.00
_cell.angle_gamma   90.00
#
_symmetry.space_group_name_H-M   'P 1'
#
loop_
_entity.id
_entity.type
_entity.pdbx_description
1 polymer ?
#
loop_
_entity_poly.entity_id
_entity_poly.type
_entity_poly.pdbx_seq_one_letter_code
_entity_poly.pdbx_strand_id
1 'polypeptide(L)'
;MVGGLAFWPVLWFACVVGTTKAEEDDANAQTNNDDESGWLQTAAFSPGIMMIFTAHVASIGATVGEYRRLVALADNNDGTNTVATTVWNATPTARAQARATIRQGALQALLAYTVLLFTSSCIVTLLARPLDQRMVYLIQGWSRLVAAAVLALLSVRVAQWLDLYPSSFHLADYHERKRRERMGTTVVELRHAVRWSVAKKLLRPYCVLLVLLQQGADLNETGRITIPVSILAGVATGVAIDFAMYKCRRFKSARLRFCLSITLVVFLSFLSVSVLAEGAYFIASVWDDSKKAQEDLDNSLWPLWAFGMGAIAMPLVHLLVWMWSKFTSANIARDMVLITPHKQRMAMSMFFSDRKLAEIQKAVGTANDDNKPKSQEIDKMEDIVEESQDERYAKNAQSTVNACNQEESILDDPENVPGEKNLECEAEEISSDNKESNKHTEETSVSASHPPTMRELFMKWECCGCVRGNDKSNGRKAYSCVAWTTHVFVCFACLFVVVVNIGSSRQQEAVREKLPNVFELIYRYIDDGPVCAFDDRGAASNITTFPDHDSAHAAGFLILHCGACAACSDWENLELEYTTREFLALESRKCAQKSLFGGGKSDLIECLESDRIGFQGECAVCWAEDILCTKKFCAFIAIQSFLINTLANFEVGSDTITSAACEEAHCEAGNPGDFVACSGATRRRMGVTSSIKRPGSQQCSIVDVNWQELFPDPHPSA
;
A
#
# COMPACT_ATOMS: atom_id res chain seq x y z
N MET A 1 -16.00 -34.56 -7.27
CA MET A 1 -15.14 -33.43 -6.81
C MET A 1 -15.17 -32.19 -7.70
N VAL A 2 -15.53 -32.25 -9.00
CA VAL A 2 -15.69 -31.06 -9.86
C VAL A 2 -16.96 -30.24 -9.54
N GLY A 3 -18.00 -30.87 -8.98
CA GLY A 3 -19.24 -30.17 -8.57
C GLY A 3 -19.16 -29.30 -7.31
N GLY A 4 -18.12 -29.46 -6.47
CA GLY A 4 -18.01 -28.70 -5.21
C GLY A 4 -17.40 -27.30 -5.37
N LEU A 5 -16.59 -27.08 -6.41
CA LEU A 5 -15.92 -25.78 -6.64
C LEU A 5 -16.81 -24.76 -7.38
N ALA A 6 -17.86 -25.22 -8.08
CA ALA A 6 -18.85 -24.33 -8.70
C ALA A 6 -19.91 -23.81 -7.72
N PHE A 7 -20.04 -24.45 -6.53
CA PHE A 7 -21.05 -24.09 -5.52
C PHE A 7 -20.60 -22.95 -4.59
N TRP A 8 -19.31 -22.72 -4.45
CA TRP A 8 -18.75 -21.71 -3.55
C TRP A 8 -19.02 -20.24 -3.94
N PRO A 9 -18.96 -19.86 -5.23
CA PRO A 9 -19.34 -18.51 -5.65
C PRO A 9 -20.83 -18.23 -5.37
N VAL A 10 -21.69 -19.24 -5.54
CA VAL A 10 -23.13 -19.13 -5.29
C VAL A 10 -23.44 -19.05 -3.79
N LEU A 11 -22.73 -19.80 -2.95
CA LEU A 11 -22.85 -19.71 -1.48
C LEU A 11 -22.30 -18.39 -0.93
N TRP A 12 -21.19 -17.88 -1.49
CA TRP A 12 -20.66 -16.57 -1.13
C TRP A 12 -21.62 -15.46 -1.58
N PHE A 13 -22.15 -15.52 -2.81
CA PHE A 13 -23.15 -14.59 -3.30
C PHE A 13 -24.45 -14.68 -2.50
N ALA A 14 -24.90 -15.86 -2.07
CA ALA A 14 -26.06 -16.04 -1.20
C ALA A 14 -25.80 -15.53 0.23
N CYS A 15 -24.57 -15.61 0.75
CA CYS A 15 -24.21 -15.00 2.04
C CYS A 15 -24.12 -13.46 1.95
N VAL A 16 -23.61 -12.91 0.85
CA VAL A 16 -23.41 -11.46 0.67
C VAL A 16 -24.69 -10.75 0.20
N VAL A 17 -25.53 -11.42 -0.60
CA VAL A 17 -26.84 -10.88 -1.07
C VAL A 17 -27.98 -11.29 -0.13
N GLY A 18 -27.82 -12.38 0.62
CA GLY A 18 -28.80 -12.77 1.64
C GLY A 18 -28.90 -11.79 2.81
N THR A 19 -27.82 -11.05 3.10
CA THR A 19 -27.82 -10.00 4.13
C THR A 19 -28.58 -8.76 3.72
N THR A 20 -28.66 -8.43 2.42
CA THR A 20 -29.34 -7.20 1.96
C THR A 20 -30.86 -7.35 1.83
N LYS A 21 -31.39 -8.59 1.86
CA LYS A 21 -32.83 -8.84 1.68
C LYS A 21 -33.59 -9.08 2.99
N ALA A 22 -32.89 -9.40 4.07
CA ALA A 22 -33.49 -9.53 5.40
C ALA A 22 -33.83 -8.18 6.05
N GLU A 23 -33.42 -7.06 5.42
CA GLU A 23 -33.58 -5.69 5.91
C GLU A 23 -34.94 -5.07 5.52
N GLU A 24 -35.64 -5.64 4.53
CA GLU A 24 -36.86 -5.06 3.95
C GLU A 24 -38.16 -5.48 4.68
N ASP A 25 -38.16 -6.60 5.41
CA ASP A 25 -39.37 -7.14 6.06
C ASP A 25 -39.63 -6.58 7.48
N ASP A 26 -38.65 -5.91 8.12
CA ASP A 26 -38.77 -5.37 9.50
C ASP A 26 -39.05 -3.86 9.56
N ALA A 27 -39.04 -3.14 8.43
CA ALA A 27 -39.20 -1.68 8.39
C ALA A 27 -40.63 -1.15 8.62
N ASN A 28 -41.62 -2.02 8.87
CA ASN A 28 -43.03 -1.62 9.00
C ASN A 28 -43.62 -1.74 10.42
N ALA A 29 -42.79 -1.95 11.45
CA ALA A 29 -43.19 -1.89 12.85
C ALA A 29 -42.67 -0.60 13.52
N GLN A 30 -43.50 0.44 13.52
CA GLN A 30 -43.19 1.79 14.01
C GLN A 30 -43.13 1.94 15.54
N THR A 31 -42.14 2.75 15.94
CA THR A 31 -42.18 3.85 16.93
C THR A 31 -42.08 3.53 18.43
N ASN A 32 -41.04 4.13 19.01
CA ASN A 32 -40.83 4.45 20.42
C ASN A 32 -40.40 3.28 21.30
N ASN A 33 -39.11 2.91 21.19
CA ASN A 33 -38.16 2.78 22.30
C ASN A 33 -36.91 2.03 21.82
N ASP A 34 -35.74 2.61 22.05
CA ASP A 34 -34.42 1.95 22.11
C ASP A 34 -33.98 1.13 20.88
N ASP A 35 -33.77 1.82 19.75
CA ASP A 35 -33.16 1.31 18.50
C ASP A 35 -31.63 1.04 18.63
N GLU A 36 -31.22 0.14 19.54
CA GLU A 36 -29.83 -0.35 19.62
C GLU A 36 -29.61 -1.74 18.98
N SER A 37 -30.65 -2.45 18.52
CA SER A 37 -30.52 -3.87 18.16
C SER A 37 -30.41 -4.23 16.67
N GLY A 38 -30.39 -3.28 15.74
CA GLY A 38 -30.44 -3.57 14.29
C GLY A 38 -29.10 -3.83 13.59
N TRP A 39 -27.98 -3.24 14.05
CA TRP A 39 -26.73 -3.18 13.25
C TRP A 39 -25.76 -4.35 13.47
N LEU A 40 -26.23 -5.48 14.00
CA LEU A 40 -25.42 -6.60 14.49
C LEU A 40 -25.35 -7.81 13.54
N GLN A 41 -25.19 -7.56 12.24
CA GLN A 41 -24.58 -8.51 11.32
C GLN A 41 -23.30 -7.96 10.69
N THR A 42 -22.51 -7.24 11.50
CA THR A 42 -21.11 -7.00 11.16
C THR A 42 -20.42 -8.35 11.03
N ALA A 43 -20.05 -8.70 9.79
CA ALA A 43 -19.25 -9.87 9.53
C ALA A 43 -18.08 -9.91 10.53
N ALA A 44 -17.84 -11.07 11.14
CA ALA A 44 -16.80 -11.26 12.15
C ALA A 44 -15.36 -10.98 11.63
N PHE A 45 -15.22 -10.50 10.40
CA PHE A 45 -13.96 -10.15 9.74
C PHE A 45 -14.14 -9.01 8.74
N SER A 46 -13.06 -8.26 8.51
CA SER A 46 -12.87 -7.25 7.47
C SER A 46 -12.44 -7.93 6.16
N PRO A 47 -13.26 -7.89 5.09
CA PRO A 47 -12.93 -8.50 3.81
C PRO A 47 -11.62 -7.97 3.21
N GLY A 48 -11.35 -6.67 3.36
CA GLY A 48 -10.11 -6.05 2.85
C GLY A 48 -8.86 -6.68 3.48
N ILE A 49 -8.82 -6.79 4.81
CA ILE A 49 -7.71 -7.43 5.53
C ILE A 49 -7.57 -8.89 5.10
N MET A 50 -8.67 -9.64 5.10
CA MET A 50 -8.69 -11.06 4.70
C MET A 50 -8.07 -11.27 3.30
N MET A 51 -8.45 -10.45 2.31
CA MET A 51 -7.99 -10.61 0.93
C MET A 51 -6.52 -10.22 0.75
N ILE A 52 -6.03 -9.23 1.49
CA ILE A 52 -4.60 -8.87 1.50
C ILE A 52 -3.76 -10.03 2.02
N PHE A 53 -4.14 -10.63 3.15
CA PHE A 53 -3.43 -11.81 3.70
C PHE A 53 -3.54 -13.03 2.78
N THR A 54 -4.70 -13.25 2.15
CA THR A 54 -4.92 -14.31 1.15
C THR A 54 -3.88 -14.23 0.03
N ALA A 55 -3.73 -13.05 -0.57
CA ALA A 55 -2.79 -12.84 -1.65
C ALA A 55 -1.32 -12.89 -1.21
N HIS A 56 -1.01 -12.50 0.03
CA HIS A 56 0.33 -12.66 0.58
C HIS A 56 0.72 -14.12 0.73
N VAL A 57 -0.14 -14.92 1.34
CA VAL A 57 0.12 -16.35 1.52
C VAL A 57 0.29 -17.03 0.15
N ALA A 58 -0.59 -16.74 -0.82
CA ALA A 58 -0.46 -17.27 -2.18
C ALA A 58 0.86 -16.81 -2.86
N SER A 59 1.25 -15.54 -2.71
CA SER A 59 2.51 -15.04 -3.27
C SER A 59 3.75 -15.64 -2.59
N ILE A 60 3.68 -15.97 -1.29
CA ILE A 60 4.76 -16.63 -0.55
C ILE A 60 4.87 -18.07 -1.01
N GLY A 61 3.75 -18.79 -1.11
CA GLY A 61 3.68 -20.15 -1.64
C GLY A 61 4.28 -20.25 -3.03
N ALA A 62 3.91 -19.34 -3.94
CA ALA A 62 4.52 -19.24 -5.27
C ALA A 62 6.04 -19.01 -5.22
N THR A 63 6.53 -18.14 -4.33
CA THR A 63 7.96 -17.85 -4.17
C THR A 63 8.73 -19.08 -3.65
N VAL A 64 8.18 -19.75 -2.63
CA VAL A 64 8.75 -20.98 -2.07
C VAL A 64 8.74 -22.11 -3.10
N GLY A 65 7.64 -22.25 -3.85
CA GLY A 65 7.50 -23.20 -4.95
C GLY A 65 8.54 -22.97 -6.05
N GLU A 66 8.89 -21.72 -6.31
CA GLU A 66 9.92 -21.35 -7.28
C GLU A 66 11.33 -21.82 -6.85
N TYR A 67 11.74 -21.54 -5.61
CA TYR A 67 13.01 -22.05 -5.09
C TYR A 67 13.05 -23.59 -5.08
N ARG A 68 11.93 -24.25 -4.75
CA ARG A 68 11.84 -25.72 -4.82
C ARG A 68 11.96 -26.23 -6.25
N ARG A 69 11.37 -25.54 -7.22
CA ARG A 69 11.50 -25.86 -8.65
C ARG A 69 12.95 -25.74 -9.10
N LEU A 70 13.66 -24.69 -8.71
CA LEU A 70 15.07 -24.50 -9.07
C LEU A 70 15.96 -25.63 -8.53
N VAL A 71 15.71 -26.09 -7.30
CA VAL A 71 16.40 -27.26 -6.72
C VAL A 71 16.03 -28.56 -7.46
N ALA A 72 14.79 -28.69 -7.96
CA ALA A 72 14.34 -29.88 -8.68
C ALA A 72 14.81 -29.94 -10.14
N LEU A 73 14.88 -28.80 -10.84
CA LEU A 73 15.34 -28.72 -12.24
C LEU A 73 16.83 -29.03 -12.38
N ALA A 74 17.60 -28.96 -11.30
CA ALA A 74 19.00 -29.33 -11.33
C ALA A 74 19.20 -30.82 -11.70
N ASP A 75 18.20 -31.69 -11.44
CA ASP A 75 18.26 -33.15 -11.64
C ASP A 75 18.36 -33.58 -13.12
N ASN A 76 17.99 -32.72 -14.07
CA ASN A 76 17.76 -33.10 -15.47
C ASN A 76 18.81 -32.61 -16.49
N ASN A 77 19.94 -32.03 -16.08
CA ASN A 77 20.71 -31.19 -17.01
C ASN A 77 21.80 -31.90 -17.85
N ASP A 78 21.62 -31.78 -19.17
CA ASP A 78 22.43 -32.16 -20.34
C ASP A 78 23.82 -31.47 -20.43
N GLY A 79 24.64 -31.51 -19.38
CA GLY A 79 26.05 -31.11 -19.44
C GLY A 79 26.33 -29.59 -19.50
N THR A 80 25.32 -28.73 -19.48
CA THR A 80 25.51 -27.26 -19.34
C THR A 80 25.63 -26.87 -17.87
N ASN A 81 26.86 -26.93 -17.36
CA ASN A 81 27.20 -26.72 -15.95
C ASN A 81 27.21 -25.23 -15.55
N THR A 82 26.26 -24.81 -14.71
CA THR A 82 26.46 -23.63 -13.84
C THR A 82 26.90 -24.06 -12.44
N VAL A 83 27.80 -23.31 -11.79
CA VAL A 83 28.40 -23.66 -10.49
C VAL A 83 27.38 -23.81 -9.36
N ALA A 84 26.27 -23.08 -9.38
CA ALA A 84 25.23 -23.20 -8.35
C ALA A 84 24.38 -24.47 -8.49
N THR A 85 24.19 -24.98 -9.72
CA THR A 85 23.42 -26.21 -9.95
C THR A 85 24.22 -27.47 -9.60
N THR A 86 25.55 -27.42 -9.65
CA THR A 86 26.38 -28.56 -9.25
C THR A 86 26.31 -28.81 -7.74
N VAL A 87 26.29 -27.75 -6.92
CA VAL A 87 26.29 -27.91 -5.45
C VAL A 87 25.01 -28.55 -4.92
N TRP A 88 23.84 -28.04 -5.35
CA TRP A 88 22.56 -28.52 -4.81
C TRP A 88 22.06 -29.81 -5.45
N ASN A 89 22.67 -30.24 -6.55
CA ASN A 89 22.32 -31.47 -7.25
C ASN A 89 23.25 -32.65 -6.97
N ALA A 90 24.38 -32.41 -6.30
CA ALA A 90 25.42 -33.43 -6.11
C ALA A 90 24.90 -34.71 -5.46
N THR A 91 23.95 -34.61 -4.52
CA THR A 91 23.45 -35.77 -3.76
C THR A 91 21.97 -35.63 -3.37
N PRO A 92 21.24 -36.75 -3.18
CA PRO A 92 19.89 -36.72 -2.60
C PRO A 92 19.82 -36.04 -1.22
N THR A 93 20.90 -36.16 -0.44
CA THR A 93 21.05 -35.50 0.88
C THR A 93 21.15 -33.98 0.74
N ALA A 94 21.96 -33.45 -0.20
CA ALA A 94 22.03 -32.02 -0.50
C ALA A 94 20.66 -31.45 -0.93
N ARG A 95 19.89 -32.22 -1.71
CA ARG A 95 18.53 -31.82 -2.12
C ARG A 95 17.55 -31.79 -0.94
N ALA A 96 17.58 -32.78 -0.07
CA ALA A 96 16.78 -32.80 1.15
C ALA A 96 17.14 -31.62 2.07
N GLN A 97 18.44 -31.34 2.23
CA GLN A 97 18.96 -30.21 2.99
C GLN A 97 18.53 -28.87 2.39
N ALA A 98 18.60 -28.70 1.07
CA ALA A 98 18.14 -27.49 0.39
C ALA A 98 16.64 -27.24 0.61
N ARG A 99 15.80 -28.28 0.50
CA ARG A 99 14.35 -28.18 0.75
C ARG A 99 14.04 -27.82 2.20
N ALA A 100 14.73 -28.44 3.15
CA ALA A 100 14.62 -28.10 4.57
C ALA A 100 15.02 -26.64 4.83
N THR A 101 16.11 -26.19 4.19
CA THR A 101 16.63 -24.82 4.28
C THR A 101 15.65 -23.79 3.72
N ILE A 102 15.03 -24.07 2.57
CA ILE A 102 13.97 -23.23 1.98
C ILE A 102 12.77 -23.12 2.94
N ARG A 103 12.32 -24.25 3.53
CA ARG A 103 11.21 -24.24 4.49
C ARG A 103 11.55 -23.42 5.73
N GLN A 104 12.74 -23.61 6.30
CA GLN A 104 13.21 -22.86 7.47
C GLN A 104 13.32 -21.36 7.17
N GLY A 105 13.93 -20.98 6.04
CA GLY A 105 14.07 -19.57 5.65
C GLY A 105 12.73 -18.87 5.46
N ALA A 106 11.74 -19.56 4.85
CA ALA A 106 10.39 -19.04 4.71
C ALA A 106 9.67 -18.91 6.06
N LEU A 107 9.77 -19.93 6.93
CA LEU A 107 9.14 -19.92 8.26
C LEU A 107 9.71 -18.81 9.15
N GLN A 108 11.04 -18.60 9.13
CA GLN A 108 11.69 -17.51 9.86
C GLN A 108 11.21 -16.13 9.39
N ALA A 109 11.07 -15.93 8.08
CA ALA A 109 10.56 -14.67 7.54
C ALA A 109 9.09 -14.43 7.94
N LEU A 110 8.26 -15.48 7.91
CA LEU A 110 6.87 -15.43 8.35
C LEU A 110 6.78 -15.09 9.84
N LEU A 111 7.53 -15.79 10.69
CA LEU A 111 7.53 -15.54 12.15
C LEU A 111 7.96 -14.10 12.47
N ALA A 112 9.06 -13.62 11.89
CA ALA A 112 9.54 -12.26 12.11
C ALA A 112 8.50 -11.21 11.68
N TYR A 113 7.81 -11.45 10.56
CA TYR A 113 6.76 -10.57 10.08
C TYR A 113 5.50 -10.61 10.95
N THR A 114 5.09 -11.79 11.43
CA THR A 114 3.97 -11.93 12.36
C THR A 114 4.24 -11.17 13.66
N VAL A 115 5.45 -11.26 14.21
CA VAL A 115 5.86 -10.48 15.39
C VAL A 115 5.80 -8.98 15.10
N LEU A 116 6.32 -8.53 13.95
CA LEU A 116 6.27 -7.14 13.53
C LEU A 116 4.81 -6.63 13.42
N LEU A 117 3.96 -7.36 12.71
CA LEU A 117 2.54 -7.02 12.57
C LEU A 117 1.80 -6.98 13.90
N PHE A 118 2.00 -7.99 14.76
CA PHE A 118 1.36 -8.04 16.06
C PHE A 118 1.79 -6.85 16.92
N THR A 119 3.09 -6.57 16.98
CA THR A 119 3.64 -5.46 17.76
C THR A 119 3.09 -4.12 17.26
N SER A 120 3.09 -3.89 15.95
CA SER A 120 2.56 -2.64 15.40
C SER A 120 1.04 -2.54 15.46
N SER A 121 0.31 -3.64 15.35
CA SER A 121 -1.13 -3.67 15.61
C SER A 121 -1.42 -3.26 17.05
N CYS A 122 -0.71 -3.83 18.03
CA CYS A 122 -0.88 -3.46 19.43
C CYS A 122 -0.59 -1.97 19.64
N ILE A 123 0.52 -1.46 19.10
CA ILE A 123 0.87 -0.04 19.22
C ILE A 123 -0.21 0.84 18.58
N VAL A 124 -0.66 0.52 17.37
CA VAL A 124 -1.69 1.30 16.67
C VAL A 124 -3.02 1.26 17.43
N THR A 125 -3.48 0.09 17.90
CA THR A 125 -4.72 -0.04 18.67
C THR A 125 -4.64 0.64 20.04
N LEU A 126 -3.47 0.68 20.68
CA LEU A 126 -3.28 1.40 21.95
C LEU A 126 -3.23 2.92 21.78
N LEU A 127 -2.80 3.39 20.60
CA LEU A 127 -2.64 4.83 20.33
C LEU A 127 -3.81 5.45 19.59
N ALA A 128 -4.46 4.70 18.70
CA ALA A 128 -5.69 5.10 18.03
C ALA A 128 -6.87 4.81 18.95
N ARG A 129 -7.65 5.84 19.30
CA ARG A 129 -8.93 5.69 19.98
C ARG A 129 -10.06 5.62 18.93
N PRO A 130 -11.37 5.54 19.28
CA PRO A 130 -12.37 5.27 18.26
C PRO A 130 -12.31 6.40 17.24
N LEU A 131 -12.15 5.99 15.98
CA LEU A 131 -12.06 6.89 14.87
C LEU A 131 -13.44 7.45 14.57
N ASP A 132 -13.47 8.63 13.96
CA ASP A 132 -14.68 9.11 13.31
C ASP A 132 -15.23 8.04 12.35
N GLN A 133 -16.54 7.78 12.39
CA GLN A 133 -17.19 6.72 11.61
C GLN A 133 -16.95 6.89 10.10
N ARG A 134 -16.90 8.12 9.59
CA ARG A 134 -16.59 8.38 8.17
C ARG A 134 -15.14 8.05 7.86
N MET A 135 -14.22 8.32 8.79
CA MET A 135 -12.83 7.88 8.63
C MET A 135 -12.74 6.34 8.63
N VAL A 136 -13.54 5.64 9.44
CA VAL A 136 -13.64 4.17 9.39
C VAL A 136 -14.11 3.72 8.00
N TYR A 137 -15.17 4.32 7.44
CA TYR A 137 -15.64 4.00 6.09
C TYR A 137 -14.60 4.30 5.01
N LEU A 138 -13.88 5.41 5.13
CA LEU A 138 -12.80 5.74 4.22
C LEU A 138 -11.69 4.67 4.26
N ILE A 139 -11.23 4.30 5.45
CA ILE A 139 -10.21 3.26 5.63
C ILE A 139 -10.72 1.91 5.11
N GLN A 140 -11.98 1.56 5.38
CA GLN A 140 -12.62 0.35 4.86
C GLN A 140 -12.70 0.35 3.34
N GLY A 141 -13.12 1.44 2.72
CA GLY A 141 -13.16 1.60 1.27
C GLY A 141 -11.77 1.43 0.64
N TRP A 142 -10.77 2.14 1.17
CA TRP A 142 -9.37 2.00 0.73
C TRP A 142 -8.83 0.59 0.90
N SER A 143 -9.15 -0.08 2.01
CA SER A 143 -8.74 -1.47 2.27
C SER A 143 -9.22 -2.41 1.17
N ARG A 144 -10.46 -2.22 0.73
CA ARG A 144 -11.10 -3.00 -0.32
C ARG A 144 -10.51 -2.64 -1.69
N LEU A 145 -10.30 -1.35 -2.00
CA LEU A 145 -9.62 -0.97 -3.25
C LEU A 145 -8.22 -1.60 -3.37
N VAL A 146 -7.44 -1.61 -2.28
CA VAL A 146 -6.12 -2.26 -2.29
C VAL A 146 -6.25 -3.77 -2.41
N ALA A 147 -7.17 -4.39 -1.68
CA ALA A 147 -7.45 -5.81 -1.81
C ALA A 147 -7.83 -6.20 -3.24
N ALA A 148 -8.70 -5.43 -3.89
CA ALA A 148 -9.06 -5.59 -5.29
C ALA A 148 -7.83 -5.53 -6.20
N ALA A 149 -7.00 -4.47 -6.09
CA ALA A 149 -5.78 -4.35 -6.88
C ALA A 149 -4.83 -5.55 -6.66
N VAL A 150 -4.72 -6.02 -5.42
CA VAL A 150 -3.89 -7.17 -5.05
C VAL A 150 -4.45 -8.47 -5.65
N LEU A 151 -5.78 -8.65 -5.70
CA LEU A 151 -6.43 -9.80 -6.33
C LEU A 151 -6.29 -9.79 -7.85
N ALA A 152 -6.43 -8.63 -8.49
CA ALA A 152 -6.14 -8.47 -9.92
C ALA A 152 -4.68 -8.84 -10.26
N LEU A 153 -3.73 -8.39 -9.43
CA LEU A 153 -2.33 -8.79 -9.60
C LEU A 153 -2.10 -10.27 -9.35
N LEU A 154 -2.83 -10.86 -8.39
CA LEU A 154 -2.78 -12.28 -8.12
C LEU A 154 -3.34 -13.09 -9.31
N SER A 155 -4.47 -12.69 -9.89
CA SER A 155 -5.07 -13.38 -11.04
C SER A 155 -4.12 -13.42 -12.24
N VAL A 156 -3.42 -12.31 -12.52
CA VAL A 156 -2.37 -12.26 -13.55
C VAL A 156 -1.19 -13.16 -13.21
N ARG A 157 -0.70 -13.14 -11.97
CA ARG A 157 0.44 -13.99 -11.56
C ARG A 157 0.10 -15.48 -11.57
N VAL A 158 -1.11 -15.84 -11.16
CA VAL A 158 -1.61 -17.21 -11.20
C VAL A 158 -1.64 -17.71 -12.64
N ALA A 159 -2.13 -16.90 -13.58
CA ALA A 159 -2.10 -17.22 -15.01
C ALA A 159 -0.68 -17.43 -15.54
N GLN A 160 0.28 -16.57 -15.15
CA GLN A 160 1.69 -16.73 -15.51
C GLN A 160 2.29 -18.00 -14.91
N TRP A 161 1.96 -18.32 -13.66
CA TRP A 161 2.53 -19.47 -12.95
C TRP A 161 1.98 -20.81 -13.45
N LEU A 162 0.75 -20.81 -13.97
CA LEU A 162 0.09 -21.97 -14.59
C LEU A 162 0.37 -22.11 -16.09
N ASP A 163 1.33 -21.34 -16.62
CA ASP A 163 1.73 -21.33 -18.04
C ASP A 163 0.57 -20.97 -19.01
N LEU A 164 -0.48 -20.28 -18.55
CA LEU A 164 -1.54 -19.76 -19.43
C LEU A 164 -1.05 -18.59 -20.28
N TYR A 165 -0.21 -17.75 -19.68
CA TYR A 165 0.51 -16.73 -20.42
C TYR A 165 1.85 -17.30 -20.83
N PRO A 166 2.28 -17.04 -22.07
CA PRO A 166 3.66 -17.32 -22.43
C PRO A 166 4.50 -16.46 -21.49
N SER A 167 4.99 -17.06 -20.40
CA SER A 167 6.06 -16.46 -19.62
C SER A 167 7.13 -16.19 -20.65
N SER A 168 7.52 -14.94 -20.88
CA SER A 168 8.49 -14.62 -21.93
C SER A 168 9.74 -15.49 -21.71
N PHE A 169 9.81 -16.62 -22.43
CA PHE A 169 10.57 -17.79 -21.99
C PHE A 169 12.08 -17.47 -21.99
N HIS A 170 12.48 -16.47 -22.77
CA HIS A 170 13.84 -15.92 -22.79
C HIS A 170 14.17 -14.92 -21.69
N LEU A 171 13.20 -14.15 -21.18
CA LEU A 171 13.42 -13.33 -19.97
C LEU A 171 13.32 -14.18 -18.71
N ALA A 172 12.49 -15.23 -18.74
CA ALA A 172 12.42 -16.26 -17.72
C ALA A 172 13.78 -16.94 -17.59
N ASP A 173 14.42 -17.36 -18.69
CA ASP A 173 15.75 -18.00 -18.66
C ASP A 173 16.86 -17.06 -18.15
N TYR A 174 16.87 -15.78 -18.56
CA TYR A 174 17.80 -14.78 -17.99
C TYR A 174 17.55 -14.57 -16.48
N HIS A 175 16.28 -14.43 -16.08
CA HIS A 175 15.92 -14.29 -14.69
C HIS A 175 16.19 -15.57 -13.90
N GLU A 176 16.07 -16.74 -14.52
CA GLU A 176 16.34 -18.05 -13.94
C GLU A 176 17.84 -18.20 -13.69
N ARG A 177 18.70 -17.86 -14.65
CA ARG A 177 20.17 -17.78 -14.43
C ARG A 177 20.52 -16.82 -13.31
N LYS A 178 20.02 -15.59 -13.35
CA LYS A 178 20.26 -14.59 -12.29
C LYS A 178 19.63 -14.98 -10.94
N ARG A 179 18.66 -15.91 -10.92
CA ARG A 179 18.09 -16.48 -9.69
C ARG A 179 18.90 -17.67 -9.20
N ARG A 180 19.43 -18.50 -10.10
CA ARG A 180 20.39 -19.57 -9.77
C ARG A 180 21.65 -18.99 -9.12
N GLU A 181 22.18 -17.89 -9.67
CA GLU A 181 23.27 -17.12 -9.04
C GLU A 181 22.90 -16.60 -7.65
N ARG A 182 21.63 -16.23 -7.44
CA ARG A 182 21.13 -15.71 -6.16
C ARG A 182 20.77 -16.77 -5.13
N MET A 183 20.64 -18.04 -5.50
CA MET A 183 20.42 -19.11 -4.54
C MET A 183 21.63 -19.30 -3.61
N GLY A 184 22.80 -18.83 -4.04
CA GLY A 184 24.05 -19.07 -3.33
C GLY A 184 24.53 -20.50 -3.47
N THR A 185 25.77 -20.69 -3.06
CA THR A 185 26.45 -21.99 -3.02
C THR A 185 26.38 -22.64 -1.64
N THR A 186 26.03 -21.88 -0.60
CA THR A 186 25.97 -22.40 0.77
C THR A 186 24.55 -22.41 1.34
N VAL A 187 24.33 -23.25 2.36
CA VAL A 187 23.05 -23.35 3.09
C VAL A 187 22.64 -22.00 3.70
N VAL A 188 23.62 -21.23 4.17
CA VAL A 188 23.41 -19.91 4.78
C VAL A 188 22.94 -18.90 3.72
N GLU A 189 23.58 -18.88 2.54
CA GLU A 189 23.19 -18.01 1.44
C GLU A 189 21.79 -18.35 0.92
N LEU A 190 21.47 -19.64 0.73
CA LEU A 190 20.14 -20.09 0.29
C LEU A 190 19.07 -19.70 1.30
N ARG A 191 19.32 -19.94 2.60
CA ARG A 191 18.41 -19.53 3.68
C ARG A 191 18.17 -18.02 3.64
N HIS A 192 19.23 -17.23 3.51
CA HIS A 192 19.14 -15.78 3.45
C HIS A 192 18.37 -15.29 2.21
N ALA A 193 18.64 -15.86 1.04
CA ALA A 193 17.97 -15.53 -0.22
C ALA A 193 16.47 -15.83 -0.15
N VAL A 194 16.08 -16.97 0.43
CA VAL A 194 14.67 -17.33 0.63
C VAL A 194 14.02 -16.39 1.64
N ARG A 195 14.64 -16.20 2.82
CA ARG A 195 14.14 -15.33 3.88
C ARG A 195 13.90 -13.91 3.37
N TRP A 196 14.86 -13.36 2.63
CA TRP A 196 14.79 -12.01 2.09
C TRP A 196 13.74 -11.86 0.98
N SER A 197 13.62 -12.85 0.10
CA SER A 197 12.58 -12.85 -0.94
C SER A 197 11.18 -12.91 -0.35
N VAL A 198 10.96 -13.71 0.70
CA VAL A 198 9.69 -13.76 1.44
C VAL A 198 9.44 -12.45 2.19
N ALA A 199 10.43 -11.96 2.95
CA ALA A 199 10.31 -10.70 3.68
C ALA A 199 9.97 -9.51 2.78
N LYS A 200 10.57 -9.40 1.59
CA LYS A 200 10.21 -8.36 0.60
C LYS A 200 8.75 -8.41 0.16
N LYS A 201 8.14 -9.59 0.07
CA LYS A 201 6.73 -9.72 -0.30
C LYS A 201 5.82 -9.27 0.85
N LEU A 202 6.24 -9.54 2.08
CA LEU A 202 5.53 -9.17 3.31
C LEU A 202 5.68 -7.69 3.68
N LEU A 203 6.83 -7.08 3.42
CA LEU A 203 7.10 -5.67 3.75
C LEU A 203 6.46 -4.66 2.78
N ARG A 204 6.28 -5.02 1.50
CA ARG A 204 5.61 -4.14 0.51
C ARG A 204 4.21 -3.64 0.90
N PRO A 205 3.29 -4.46 1.40
CA PRO A 205 1.97 -4.01 1.87
C PRO A 205 1.99 -3.36 3.25
N TYR A 206 3.12 -3.38 3.96
CA TYR A 206 3.14 -3.19 5.41
C TYR A 206 2.57 -1.84 5.85
N CYS A 207 2.96 -0.75 5.19
CA CYS A 207 2.42 0.58 5.51
C CYS A 207 0.93 0.70 5.23
N VAL A 208 0.43 0.02 4.19
CA VAL A 208 -1.02 -0.03 3.92
C VAL A 208 -1.72 -0.79 5.05
N LEU A 209 -1.18 -1.95 5.45
CA LEU A 209 -1.71 -2.73 6.56
C LEU A 209 -1.76 -1.92 7.87
N LEU A 210 -0.79 -1.05 8.15
CA LEU A 210 -0.84 -0.18 9.33
C LEU A 210 -2.09 0.73 9.35
N VAL A 211 -2.50 1.27 8.20
CA VAL A 211 -3.75 2.04 8.09
C VAL A 211 -4.95 1.15 8.36
N LEU A 212 -4.94 -0.09 7.87
CA LEU A 212 -6.06 -1.02 8.04
C LEU A 212 -6.21 -1.54 9.46
N LEU A 213 -5.10 -1.67 10.19
CA LEU A 213 -5.11 -2.07 11.59
C LEU A 213 -5.83 -1.02 12.48
N GLN A 214 -6.02 0.20 11.99
CA GLN A 214 -6.81 1.22 12.69
C GLN A 214 -8.32 0.88 12.72
N GLN A 215 -8.82 -0.01 11.84
CA GLN A 215 -10.22 -0.46 11.84
C GLN A 215 -10.64 -1.15 13.15
N GLY A 216 -9.69 -1.78 13.86
CA GLY A 216 -9.96 -2.46 15.13
C GLY A 216 -9.85 -1.57 16.36
N ALA A 217 -9.64 -0.25 16.17
CA ALA A 217 -9.63 0.72 17.26
C ALA A 217 -11.03 1.09 17.75
N ASP A 218 -12.08 0.67 17.03
CA ASP A 218 -13.45 0.83 17.52
C ASP A 218 -13.63 0.01 18.81
N LEU A 219 -14.14 0.68 19.86
CA LEU A 219 -14.12 0.18 21.24
C LEU A 219 -15.14 -0.93 21.50
N ASN A 220 -16.05 -1.16 20.55
CA ASN A 220 -17.00 -2.24 20.65
C ASN A 220 -16.30 -3.59 20.69
N GLU A 221 -16.80 -4.49 21.54
CA GLU A 221 -16.21 -5.81 21.81
C GLU A 221 -15.99 -6.63 20.53
N THR A 222 -16.82 -6.39 19.51
CA THR A 222 -16.74 -6.98 18.17
C THR A 222 -15.51 -6.54 17.38
N GLY A 223 -15.11 -5.26 17.44
CA GLY A 223 -14.00 -4.69 16.66
C GLY A 223 -12.64 -5.34 16.97
N ARG A 224 -12.43 -5.74 18.23
CA ARG A 224 -11.19 -6.39 18.70
C ARG A 224 -11.00 -7.78 18.10
N ILE A 225 -12.09 -8.47 17.79
CA ILE A 225 -12.09 -9.84 17.23
C ILE A 225 -11.96 -9.81 15.70
N THR A 226 -12.46 -8.75 15.06
CA THR A 226 -12.48 -8.62 13.59
C THR A 226 -11.10 -8.76 12.97
N ILE A 227 -10.08 -8.06 13.47
CA ILE A 227 -8.71 -8.12 12.91
C ILE A 227 -8.12 -9.54 12.94
N PRO A 228 -7.99 -10.21 14.12
CA PRO A 228 -7.38 -11.53 14.17
C PRO A 228 -8.16 -12.57 13.35
N VAL A 229 -9.50 -12.51 13.37
CA VAL A 229 -10.33 -13.42 12.55
C VAL A 229 -10.10 -13.16 11.05
N SER A 230 -10.00 -11.90 10.61
CA SER A 230 -9.68 -11.56 9.21
C SER A 230 -8.33 -12.11 8.78
N ILE A 231 -7.31 -12.00 9.64
CA ILE A 231 -5.98 -12.52 9.38
C ILE A 231 -6.03 -14.05 9.24
N LEU A 232 -6.70 -14.74 10.17
CA LEU A 232 -6.84 -16.20 10.13
C LEU A 232 -7.61 -16.67 8.90
N ALA A 233 -8.74 -16.04 8.58
CA ALA A 233 -9.53 -16.33 7.39
C ALA A 233 -8.72 -16.09 6.11
N GLY A 234 -7.94 -15.00 6.08
CA GLY A 234 -7.07 -14.68 4.95
C GLY A 234 -5.95 -15.69 4.77
N VAL A 235 -5.31 -16.10 5.86
CA VAL A 235 -4.28 -17.15 5.83
C VAL A 235 -4.86 -18.47 5.36
N ALA A 236 -6.00 -18.90 5.89
CA ALA A 236 -6.67 -20.14 5.49
C ALA A 236 -7.03 -20.14 4.00
N THR A 237 -7.64 -19.05 3.51
CA THR A 237 -8.02 -18.88 2.10
C THR A 237 -6.78 -18.84 1.20
N GLY A 238 -5.71 -18.15 1.61
CA GLY A 238 -4.46 -18.10 0.88
C GLY A 238 -3.77 -19.47 0.77
N VAL A 239 -3.79 -20.28 1.82
CA VAL A 239 -3.29 -21.67 1.79
C VAL A 239 -4.14 -22.52 0.84
N ALA A 240 -5.46 -22.35 0.83
CA ALA A 240 -6.35 -23.06 -0.09
C ALA A 240 -6.05 -22.71 -1.56
N ILE A 241 -5.81 -21.43 -1.87
CA ILE A 241 -5.41 -20.98 -3.22
C ILE A 241 -4.04 -21.55 -3.59
N ASP A 242 -3.04 -21.48 -2.70
CA ASP A 242 -1.72 -22.06 -2.96
C ASP A 242 -1.79 -23.57 -3.21
N PHE A 243 -2.61 -24.29 -2.43
CA PHE A 243 -2.86 -25.71 -2.65
C PHE A 243 -3.55 -25.99 -3.99
N ALA A 244 -4.56 -25.18 -4.35
CA ALA A 244 -5.23 -25.29 -5.64
C ALA A 244 -4.25 -25.06 -6.79
N MET A 245 -3.41 -24.02 -6.73
CA MET A 245 -2.33 -23.78 -7.68
C MET A 245 -1.40 -24.99 -7.78
N TYR A 246 -0.91 -25.48 -6.64
CA TYR A 246 -0.03 -26.64 -6.57
C TYR A 246 -0.65 -27.89 -7.24
N LYS A 247 -1.94 -28.16 -6.99
CA LYS A 247 -2.68 -29.26 -7.60
C LYS A 247 -2.89 -29.06 -9.10
N CYS A 248 -3.32 -27.87 -9.53
CA CYS A 248 -3.50 -27.50 -10.94
C CYS A 248 -2.26 -27.83 -11.78
N ARG A 249 -1.08 -27.53 -11.23
CA ARG A 249 0.20 -27.81 -11.88
C ARG A 249 0.55 -29.30 -11.97
N ARG A 250 0.11 -30.12 -11.02
CA ARG A 250 0.45 -31.55 -10.96
C ARG A 250 -0.44 -32.43 -11.86
N PHE A 251 -1.51 -31.88 -12.43
CA PHE A 251 -2.36 -32.66 -13.34
C PHE A 251 -1.61 -33.01 -14.64
N LYS A 252 -1.58 -34.32 -14.95
CA LYS A 252 -0.99 -34.84 -16.19
C LYS A 252 -1.75 -34.34 -17.43
N SER A 253 -3.07 -34.20 -17.35
CA SER A 253 -3.89 -33.73 -18.47
C SER A 253 -3.72 -32.22 -18.70
N ALA A 254 -3.20 -31.87 -19.88
CA ALA A 254 -3.06 -30.47 -20.30
C ALA A 254 -4.43 -29.74 -20.38
N ARG A 255 -5.48 -30.42 -20.84
CA ARG A 255 -6.84 -29.85 -20.93
C ARG A 255 -7.41 -29.50 -19.55
N LEU A 256 -7.27 -30.40 -18.58
CA LEU A 256 -7.77 -30.16 -17.22
C LEU A 256 -7.00 -29.03 -16.54
N ARG A 257 -5.67 -29.01 -16.70
CA ARG A 257 -4.82 -27.92 -16.20
C ARG A 257 -5.22 -26.59 -16.80
N PHE A 258 -5.41 -26.50 -18.11
CA PHE A 258 -5.85 -25.28 -18.79
C PHE A 258 -7.22 -24.81 -18.28
N CYS A 259 -8.20 -25.71 -18.21
CA CYS A 259 -9.55 -25.40 -17.74
C CYS A 259 -9.55 -24.88 -16.28
N LEU A 260 -8.90 -25.61 -15.36
CA LEU A 260 -8.80 -25.18 -13.96
C LEU A 260 -8.05 -23.85 -13.79
N SER A 261 -7.05 -23.60 -14.61
CA SER A 261 -6.29 -22.35 -14.57
C SER A 261 -7.17 -21.18 -15.02
N ILE A 262 -7.97 -21.34 -16.08
CA ILE A 262 -8.93 -20.32 -16.52
C ILE A 262 -9.97 -20.08 -15.44
N THR A 263 -10.54 -21.15 -14.85
CA THR A 263 -11.53 -21.02 -13.79
C THR A 263 -10.98 -20.21 -12.61
N LEU A 264 -9.74 -20.50 -12.17
CA LEU A 264 -9.11 -19.79 -11.08
C LEU A 264 -8.85 -18.31 -11.41
N VAL A 265 -8.43 -18.00 -12.64
CA VAL A 265 -8.21 -16.62 -13.10
C VAL A 265 -9.53 -15.85 -13.15
N VAL A 266 -10.58 -16.43 -13.74
CA VAL A 266 -11.90 -15.81 -13.81
C VAL A 266 -12.45 -15.56 -12.41
N PHE A 267 -12.33 -16.54 -11.51
CA PHE A 267 -12.77 -16.41 -10.12
C PHE A 267 -12.05 -15.29 -9.36
N LEU A 268 -10.71 -15.22 -9.43
CA LEU A 268 -9.95 -14.16 -8.76
C LEU A 268 -10.24 -12.78 -9.33
N SER A 269 -10.45 -12.69 -10.64
CA SER A 269 -10.81 -11.44 -11.31
C SER A 269 -12.22 -10.99 -10.98
N PHE A 270 -13.15 -11.92 -10.84
CA PHE A 270 -14.49 -11.65 -10.35
C PHE A 270 -14.46 -11.09 -8.93
N LEU A 271 -13.78 -11.77 -8.00
CA LEU A 271 -13.61 -11.29 -6.63
C LEU A 271 -12.95 -9.91 -6.58
N SER A 272 -11.94 -9.66 -7.41
CA SER A 272 -11.31 -8.35 -7.51
C SER A 272 -12.30 -7.24 -7.85
N VAL A 273 -13.23 -7.48 -8.77
CA VAL A 273 -14.23 -6.49 -9.19
C VAL A 273 -15.25 -6.25 -8.08
N SER A 274 -15.76 -7.31 -7.47
CA SER A 274 -16.74 -7.20 -6.39
C SER A 274 -16.16 -6.38 -5.23
N VAL A 275 -14.92 -6.68 -4.83
CA VAL A 275 -14.24 -5.94 -3.77
C VAL A 275 -13.95 -4.49 -4.20
N LEU A 276 -13.65 -4.23 -5.48
CA LEU A 276 -13.46 -2.86 -5.99
C LEU A 276 -14.75 -2.04 -5.90
N ALA A 277 -15.87 -2.63 -6.32
CA ALA A 277 -17.19 -2.03 -6.29
C ALA A 277 -17.60 -1.63 -4.87
N GLU A 278 -17.45 -2.58 -3.94
CA GLU A 278 -17.72 -2.37 -2.52
C GLU A 278 -16.78 -1.29 -1.96
N GLY A 279 -15.48 -1.34 -2.28
CA GLY A 279 -14.53 -0.30 -1.85
C GLY A 279 -14.91 1.09 -2.34
N ALA A 280 -15.37 1.23 -3.58
CA ALA A 280 -15.83 2.49 -4.13
C ALA A 280 -17.12 2.99 -3.47
N TYR A 281 -18.05 2.09 -3.12
CA TYR A 281 -19.27 2.42 -2.38
C TYR A 281 -18.94 3.02 -1.00
N PHE A 282 -18.07 2.37 -0.23
CA PHE A 282 -17.66 2.87 1.09
C PHE A 282 -16.98 4.24 1.00
N ILE A 283 -16.16 4.48 -0.04
CA ILE A 283 -15.59 5.81 -0.26
C ILE A 283 -16.70 6.79 -0.60
N ALA A 284 -17.58 6.51 -1.55
CA ALA A 284 -18.66 7.41 -1.94
C ALA A 284 -19.54 7.83 -0.75
N SER A 285 -19.85 6.90 0.16
CA SER A 285 -20.64 7.15 1.37
C SER A 285 -20.04 8.18 2.34
N VAL A 286 -18.74 8.47 2.25
CA VAL A 286 -18.08 9.48 3.10
C VAL A 286 -18.36 10.90 2.62
N TRP A 287 -18.57 11.09 1.33
CA TRP A 287 -18.76 12.41 0.71
C TRP A 287 -20.23 12.77 0.48
N ASP A 288 -21.13 11.80 0.62
CA ASP A 288 -22.54 12.01 0.37
C ASP A 288 -23.33 12.15 1.68
N ASP A 289 -23.38 13.38 2.20
CA ASP A 289 -24.02 13.71 3.47
C ASP A 289 -25.55 13.74 3.39
N SER A 290 -26.11 13.67 2.19
CA SER A 290 -27.55 13.76 2.05
C SER A 290 -28.18 12.39 2.32
N LYS A 291 -29.04 12.32 3.35
CA LYS A 291 -29.89 11.14 3.62
C LYS A 291 -30.53 10.61 2.34
N LYS A 292 -30.96 11.53 1.48
CA LYS A 292 -31.53 11.25 0.17
C LYS A 292 -30.56 10.51 -0.75
N ALA A 293 -29.31 10.94 -0.84
CA ALA A 293 -28.37 10.24 -1.69
C ALA A 293 -27.95 8.90 -1.11
N GLN A 294 -27.97 8.71 0.20
CA GLN A 294 -27.77 7.39 0.77
C GLN A 294 -28.92 6.44 0.40
N GLU A 295 -30.17 6.90 0.50
CA GLU A 295 -31.34 6.18 -0.02
C GLU A 295 -31.23 5.92 -1.54
N ASP A 296 -30.77 6.89 -2.32
CA ASP A 296 -30.54 6.73 -3.76
C ASP A 296 -29.39 5.74 -4.03
N LEU A 297 -28.34 5.69 -3.20
CA LEU A 297 -27.19 4.80 -3.33
C LEU A 297 -27.57 3.34 -2.99
N ASP A 298 -28.44 3.15 -2.01
CA ASP A 298 -28.94 1.84 -1.60
C ASP A 298 -29.98 1.30 -2.59
N ASN A 299 -30.81 2.19 -3.16
CA ASN A 299 -31.74 1.85 -4.25
C ASN A 299 -31.06 1.78 -5.63
N SER A 300 -29.81 2.22 -5.73
CA SER A 300 -29.08 2.30 -6.98
C SER A 300 -28.63 0.92 -7.46
N LEU A 301 -28.76 0.69 -8.77
CA LEU A 301 -28.18 -0.46 -9.48
C LEU A 301 -26.63 -0.46 -9.47
N TRP A 302 -25.97 0.30 -8.58
CA TRP A 302 -24.52 0.44 -8.50
C TRP A 302 -23.78 -0.89 -8.38
N PRO A 303 -24.18 -1.85 -7.50
CA PRO A 303 -23.51 -3.15 -7.43
C PRO A 303 -23.62 -3.91 -8.76
N LEU A 304 -24.76 -3.80 -9.46
CA LEU A 304 -25.00 -4.43 -10.76
C LEU A 304 -24.17 -3.77 -11.87
N TRP A 305 -24.04 -2.44 -11.88
CA TRP A 305 -23.20 -1.72 -12.84
C TRP A 305 -21.72 -2.02 -12.63
N ALA A 306 -21.25 -1.98 -11.38
CA ALA A 306 -19.86 -2.29 -11.05
C ALA A 306 -19.52 -3.76 -11.38
N PHE A 307 -20.46 -4.68 -11.12
CA PHE A 307 -20.40 -6.07 -11.58
C PHE A 307 -20.29 -6.14 -13.11
N GLY A 308 -21.18 -5.48 -13.84
CA GLY A 308 -21.20 -5.50 -15.30
C GLY A 308 -19.92 -4.94 -15.92
N MET A 309 -19.44 -3.80 -15.40
CA MET A 309 -18.19 -3.18 -15.83
C MET A 309 -16.99 -4.07 -15.59
N GLY A 310 -16.88 -4.69 -14.41
CA GLY A 310 -15.75 -5.55 -14.14
C GLY A 310 -15.80 -6.92 -14.83
N ALA A 311 -17.00 -7.45 -15.10
CA ALA A 311 -17.18 -8.62 -15.94
C ALA A 311 -16.66 -8.41 -17.38
N ILE A 312 -16.66 -7.17 -17.88
CA ILE A 312 -16.11 -6.80 -19.19
C ILE A 312 -14.63 -6.39 -19.07
N ALA A 313 -14.29 -5.52 -18.12
CA ALA A 313 -12.97 -4.92 -17.99
C ALA A 313 -11.88 -5.95 -17.65
N MET A 314 -12.15 -6.90 -16.75
CA MET A 314 -11.11 -7.86 -16.34
C MET A 314 -10.71 -8.85 -17.44
N PRO A 315 -11.64 -9.45 -18.21
CA PRO A 315 -11.27 -10.21 -19.39
C PRO A 315 -10.46 -9.41 -20.40
N LEU A 316 -10.79 -8.13 -20.60
CA LEU A 316 -10.01 -7.23 -21.47
C LEU A 316 -8.60 -7.02 -20.93
N VAL A 317 -8.42 -6.77 -19.62
CA VAL A 317 -7.09 -6.66 -19.00
C VAL A 317 -6.28 -7.94 -19.20
N HIS A 318 -6.87 -9.11 -18.96
CA HIS A 318 -6.21 -10.39 -19.19
C HIS A 318 -5.86 -10.62 -20.65
N LEU A 319 -6.74 -10.25 -21.58
CA LEU A 319 -6.49 -10.31 -23.02
C LEU A 319 -5.33 -9.39 -23.42
N LEU A 320 -5.32 -8.15 -22.94
CA LEU A 320 -4.25 -7.18 -23.19
C LEU A 320 -2.91 -7.65 -22.62
N VAL A 321 -2.89 -8.19 -21.39
CA VAL A 321 -1.68 -8.76 -20.78
C VAL A 321 -1.19 -9.97 -21.57
N TRP A 322 -2.10 -10.84 -22.03
CA TRP A 322 -1.76 -11.97 -22.88
C TRP A 322 -1.20 -11.51 -24.24
N MET A 323 -1.86 -10.56 -24.91
CA MET A 323 -1.42 -9.97 -26.17
C MET A 323 -0.05 -9.31 -26.03
N TRP A 324 0.16 -8.51 -24.98
CA TRP A 324 1.43 -7.89 -24.66
C TRP A 324 2.52 -8.95 -24.43
N SER A 325 2.23 -9.98 -23.63
CA SER A 325 3.18 -11.06 -23.35
C SER A 325 3.59 -11.79 -24.63
N LYS A 326 2.64 -12.03 -25.54
CA LYS A 326 2.89 -12.64 -26.84
C LYS A 326 3.72 -11.73 -27.75
N PHE A 327 3.37 -10.45 -27.84
CA PHE A 327 4.09 -9.46 -28.65
C PHE A 327 5.53 -9.28 -28.19
N THR A 328 5.74 -9.12 -26.87
CA THR A 328 7.09 -9.00 -26.29
C THR A 328 7.91 -10.27 -26.48
N SER A 329 7.30 -11.45 -26.34
CA SER A 329 7.98 -12.71 -26.62
C SER A 329 8.42 -12.80 -28.09
N ALA A 330 7.57 -12.38 -29.03
CA ALA A 330 7.89 -12.37 -30.45
C ALA A 330 9.00 -11.36 -30.81
N ASN A 331 9.01 -10.17 -30.21
CA ASN A 331 10.07 -9.17 -30.41
C ASN A 331 11.41 -9.65 -29.84
N ILE A 332 11.42 -10.19 -28.61
CA ILE A 332 12.64 -10.71 -27.98
C ILE A 332 13.21 -11.88 -28.80
N ALA A 333 12.36 -12.77 -29.32
CA ALA A 333 12.80 -13.86 -30.19
C ALA A 333 13.47 -13.32 -31.47
N ARG A 334 12.91 -12.27 -32.09
CA ARG A 334 13.52 -11.61 -33.25
C ARG A 334 14.86 -10.96 -32.92
N ASP A 335 14.95 -10.23 -31.80
CA ASP A 335 16.19 -9.58 -31.38
C ASP A 335 17.28 -10.59 -31.04
N MET A 336 16.94 -11.72 -30.41
CA MET A 336 17.91 -12.77 -30.14
C MET A 336 18.48 -13.37 -31.41
N VAL A 337 17.64 -13.67 -32.42
CA VAL A 337 18.10 -14.20 -33.72
C VAL A 337 19.11 -13.26 -34.38
N LEU A 338 18.91 -11.93 -34.27
CA LEU A 338 19.84 -10.93 -34.79
C LEU A 338 21.14 -10.81 -33.97
N ILE A 339 21.06 -10.98 -32.64
CA ILE A 339 22.22 -10.82 -31.74
C ILE A 339 23.13 -12.06 -31.76
N THR A 340 22.60 -13.28 -31.94
CA THR A 340 23.40 -14.52 -31.92
C THR A 340 24.58 -14.54 -32.90
N PRO A 341 24.43 -14.24 -34.20
CA PRO A 341 25.55 -14.30 -35.14
C PRO A 341 26.55 -13.16 -34.91
N HIS A 342 26.09 -11.98 -34.50
CA HIS A 342 26.98 -10.83 -34.25
C HIS A 342 27.80 -11.01 -32.97
N LYS A 343 27.20 -11.53 -31.89
CA LYS A 343 27.95 -11.88 -30.67
C LYS A 343 28.85 -13.10 -30.86
N GLN A 344 28.47 -14.09 -31.68
CA GLN A 344 29.39 -15.18 -32.05
C GLN A 344 30.57 -14.67 -32.89
N ARG A 345 30.36 -13.71 -33.81
CA ARG A 345 31.46 -13.05 -34.54
C ARG A 345 32.37 -12.24 -33.63
N MET A 346 31.83 -11.44 -32.71
CA MET A 346 32.64 -10.65 -31.77
C MET A 346 33.35 -11.53 -30.72
N ALA A 347 32.70 -12.59 -30.23
CA ALA A 347 33.33 -13.52 -29.30
C ALA A 347 34.44 -14.32 -30.00
N MET A 348 34.24 -14.75 -31.26
CA MET A 348 35.31 -15.36 -32.04
C MET A 348 36.43 -14.36 -32.36
N SER A 349 36.13 -13.10 -32.73
CA SER A 349 37.18 -12.12 -33.03
C SER A 349 38.00 -11.74 -31.79
N MET A 350 37.40 -11.65 -30.60
CA MET A 350 38.16 -11.48 -29.34
C MET A 350 38.98 -12.73 -28.97
N PHE A 351 38.44 -13.93 -29.15
CA PHE A 351 39.19 -15.17 -28.86
C PHE A 351 40.36 -15.43 -29.83
N PHE A 352 40.25 -14.97 -31.08
CA PHE A 352 41.33 -15.11 -32.07
C PHE A 352 42.33 -13.96 -32.05
N SER A 353 41.96 -12.77 -31.55
CA SER A 353 42.87 -11.62 -31.44
C SER A 353 43.89 -11.82 -30.30
N ASP A 354 43.46 -12.21 -29.10
CA ASP A 354 44.37 -12.18 -27.94
C ASP A 354 45.32 -13.39 -27.89
N ARG A 355 44.93 -14.54 -28.44
CA ARG A 355 45.78 -15.75 -28.45
C ARG A 355 46.90 -15.64 -29.48
N LYS A 356 46.64 -15.05 -30.65
CA LYS A 356 47.69 -14.79 -31.66
C LYS A 356 48.57 -13.60 -31.29
N LEU A 357 48.04 -12.55 -30.66
CA LEU A 357 48.88 -11.41 -30.25
C LEU A 357 49.87 -11.82 -29.14
N ALA A 358 49.47 -12.69 -28.21
CA ALA A 358 50.36 -13.23 -27.18
C ALA A 358 51.43 -14.19 -27.77
N GLU A 359 51.08 -15.01 -28.77
CA GLU A 359 52.06 -15.86 -29.47
C GLU A 359 53.03 -15.05 -30.34
N ILE A 360 52.55 -13.99 -31.00
CA ILE A 360 53.38 -13.09 -31.82
C ILE A 360 54.29 -12.24 -30.93
N GLN A 361 53.80 -11.68 -29.81
CA GLN A 361 54.65 -10.96 -28.85
C GLN A 361 55.72 -11.88 -28.22
N LYS A 362 55.40 -13.16 -28.02
CA LYS A 362 56.36 -14.15 -27.50
C LYS A 362 57.38 -14.59 -28.55
N ALA A 363 57.01 -14.60 -29.83
CA ALA A 363 57.92 -14.89 -30.95
C ALA A 363 58.81 -13.69 -31.33
N VAL A 364 58.31 -12.46 -31.17
CA VAL A 364 59.05 -11.21 -31.47
C VAL A 364 59.99 -10.83 -30.32
N GLY A 365 59.73 -11.27 -29.09
CA GLY A 365 60.56 -10.98 -27.92
C GLY A 365 61.88 -11.75 -27.81
N THR A 366 62.22 -12.63 -28.75
CA THR A 366 63.45 -13.48 -28.68
C THR A 366 64.40 -13.35 -29.86
N ALA A 367 64.31 -12.28 -30.66
CA ALA A 367 65.29 -12.00 -31.71
C ALA A 367 65.90 -10.59 -31.51
N ASN A 368 67.11 -10.57 -30.94
CA ASN A 368 68.24 -9.61 -31.13
C ASN A 368 67.90 -8.19 -31.61
N ASP A 369 68.24 -7.11 -30.90
CA ASP A 369 69.62 -6.69 -30.52
C ASP A 369 70.69 -7.08 -31.56
N ASP A 370 70.66 -6.41 -32.71
CA ASP A 370 71.76 -5.57 -33.19
C ASP A 370 71.50 -5.07 -34.62
N ASN A 371 71.86 -3.80 -34.86
CA ASN A 371 71.90 -3.05 -36.13
C ASN A 371 70.62 -2.37 -36.66
N LYS A 372 70.60 -1.05 -36.45
CA LYS A 372 70.04 0.02 -37.32
C LYS A 372 70.78 -0.04 -38.69
N PRO A 373 70.18 0.20 -39.89
CA PRO A 373 69.44 1.44 -40.15
C PRO A 373 68.35 1.46 -41.26
N LYS A 374 67.76 2.65 -41.39
CA LYS A 374 67.08 3.29 -42.53
C LYS A 374 65.60 2.97 -42.80
N SER A 375 64.85 4.06 -42.65
CA SER A 375 63.53 4.35 -43.21
C SER A 375 63.45 4.11 -44.72
N GLN A 376 62.46 3.32 -45.15
CA GLN A 376 61.60 3.58 -46.32
C GLN A 376 60.63 2.40 -46.52
N GLU A 377 59.44 2.70 -47.02
CA GLU A 377 58.39 1.78 -47.49
C GLU A 377 57.61 0.98 -46.44
N ILE A 378 56.66 1.66 -45.80
CA ILE A 378 55.40 1.06 -45.36
C ILE A 378 54.33 1.63 -46.30
N ASP A 379 54.13 0.94 -47.43
CA ASP A 379 52.98 1.07 -48.34
C ASP A 379 53.10 -0.06 -49.37
N LYS A 380 52.69 -1.28 -48.99
CA LYS A 380 52.33 -2.44 -49.83
C LYS A 380 52.32 -3.73 -49.01
N MET A 381 51.28 -3.93 -48.21
CA MET A 381 50.99 -5.28 -47.69
C MET A 381 49.50 -5.47 -47.32
N GLU A 382 48.60 -4.79 -48.03
CA GLU A 382 47.15 -4.92 -47.81
C GLU A 382 46.44 -5.80 -48.86
N ASP A 383 47.14 -6.31 -49.90
CA ASP A 383 46.51 -7.05 -51.01
C ASP A 383 46.89 -8.55 -51.13
N ILE A 384 47.42 -9.21 -50.10
CA ILE A 384 47.79 -10.65 -50.17
C ILE A 384 47.21 -11.49 -49.00
N VAL A 385 46.05 -11.11 -48.45
CA VAL A 385 45.36 -11.91 -47.42
C VAL A 385 43.89 -12.23 -47.78
N GLU A 386 43.41 -11.84 -48.95
CA GLU A 386 42.01 -12.08 -49.35
C GLU A 386 41.78 -13.25 -50.34
N GLU A 387 42.80 -14.07 -50.61
CA GLU A 387 42.67 -15.19 -51.56
C GLU A 387 43.28 -16.50 -51.03
N SER A 388 42.87 -16.96 -49.84
CA SER A 388 43.22 -18.33 -49.41
C SER A 388 42.25 -19.02 -48.44
N GLN A 389 41.06 -18.47 -48.17
CA GLN A 389 40.12 -19.09 -47.21
C GLN A 389 38.86 -19.75 -47.80
N ASP A 390 38.58 -19.60 -49.09
CA ASP A 390 37.34 -20.15 -49.67
C ASP A 390 37.44 -21.56 -50.27
N GLU A 391 38.61 -22.21 -50.29
CA GLU A 391 38.75 -23.57 -50.85
C GLU A 391 38.91 -24.71 -49.82
N ARG A 392 38.87 -24.42 -48.51
CA ARG A 392 39.09 -25.44 -47.47
C ARG A 392 37.87 -25.87 -46.65
N TYR A 393 36.69 -25.27 -46.87
CA TYR A 393 35.47 -25.62 -46.12
C TYR A 393 34.46 -26.52 -46.86
N ALA A 394 34.76 -26.94 -48.09
CA ALA A 394 33.87 -27.82 -48.88
C ALA A 394 34.25 -29.32 -48.85
N LYS A 395 35.26 -29.76 -48.06
CA LYS A 395 35.76 -31.16 -48.11
C LYS A 395 35.71 -31.98 -46.83
N ASN A 396 35.14 -31.47 -45.72
CA ASN A 396 35.05 -32.24 -44.46
C ASN A 396 33.62 -32.48 -43.95
N ALA A 397 32.64 -32.53 -44.86
CA ALA A 397 31.28 -32.94 -44.56
C ALA A 397 30.92 -34.25 -45.28
N GLN A 398 31.79 -35.27 -45.23
CA GLN A 398 31.46 -36.60 -45.74
C GLN A 398 32.35 -37.72 -45.16
N SER A 399 32.25 -38.00 -43.86
CA SER A 399 32.73 -39.26 -43.26
C SER A 399 32.36 -39.35 -41.78
N THR A 400 31.14 -39.80 -41.46
CA THR A 400 30.83 -40.74 -40.34
C THR A 400 29.31 -40.87 -40.17
N VAL A 401 28.68 -41.67 -41.03
CA VAL A 401 27.45 -42.41 -40.69
C VAL A 401 27.58 -43.74 -41.41
N ASN A 402 27.83 -44.81 -40.65
CA ASN A 402 27.40 -46.19 -40.92
C ASN A 402 28.07 -47.12 -39.89
N ALA A 403 27.30 -47.59 -38.91
CA ALA A 403 27.31 -48.96 -38.40
C ALA A 403 26.55 -49.03 -37.07
N CYS A 404 25.32 -49.57 -37.10
CA CYS A 404 24.79 -50.61 -36.21
C CYS A 404 23.27 -50.49 -36.13
N ASN A 405 22.59 -51.25 -37.00
CA ASN A 405 21.23 -51.72 -36.79
C ASN A 405 21.22 -53.18 -37.24
N GLN A 406 21.01 -54.11 -36.31
CA GLN A 406 20.20 -55.34 -36.40
C GLN A 406 20.71 -56.36 -35.37
N GLU A 407 19.91 -56.63 -34.34
CA GLU A 407 19.13 -57.88 -34.24
C GLU A 407 18.33 -57.89 -32.93
N GLU A 408 17.00 -57.95 -33.06
CA GLU A 408 16.07 -58.38 -32.02
C GLU A 408 15.21 -59.47 -32.67
N SER A 409 15.26 -60.71 -32.16
CA SER A 409 14.12 -61.63 -32.21
C SER A 409 14.26 -62.81 -31.23
N ILE A 410 13.37 -62.83 -30.24
CA ILE A 410 12.42 -63.92 -29.90
C ILE A 410 12.91 -65.21 -29.18
N LEU A 411 12.36 -65.39 -27.96
CA LEU A 411 11.91 -66.58 -27.17
C LEU A 411 12.83 -67.81 -26.95
N ASP A 412 13.09 -68.19 -25.69
CA ASP A 412 12.29 -69.16 -24.88
C ASP A 412 12.88 -69.36 -23.44
N ASP A 413 11.98 -69.62 -22.48
CA ASP A 413 12.13 -70.01 -21.06
C ASP A 413 12.59 -71.50 -20.88
N PRO A 414 12.65 -72.15 -19.68
CA PRO A 414 12.94 -71.74 -18.28
C PRO A 414 13.89 -72.73 -17.53
N GLU A 415 14.31 -72.42 -16.28
CA GLU A 415 14.27 -73.32 -15.08
C GLU A 415 15.26 -72.98 -13.93
N ASN A 416 14.70 -72.99 -12.70
CA ASN A 416 15.22 -73.50 -11.41
C ASN A 416 16.31 -72.78 -10.55
N VAL A 417 15.85 -72.05 -9.50
CA VAL A 417 15.81 -72.45 -8.04
C VAL A 417 17.19 -72.52 -7.25
N PRO A 418 17.27 -72.32 -5.90
CA PRO A 418 17.77 -71.08 -5.29
C PRO A 418 18.89 -71.34 -4.23
N GLY A 419 19.34 -70.30 -3.51
CA GLY A 419 20.17 -70.46 -2.29
C GLY A 419 20.74 -69.11 -1.86
N GLU A 420 20.19 -68.42 -0.86
CA GLU A 420 20.41 -68.64 0.57
C GLU A 420 21.89 -68.47 0.98
N LYS A 421 22.25 -67.33 1.60
CA LYS A 421 22.63 -67.25 3.03
C LYS A 421 23.22 -65.89 3.40
N ASN A 422 22.78 -65.45 4.57
CA ASN A 422 23.30 -64.34 5.37
C ASN A 422 24.79 -64.52 5.69
N LEU A 423 25.51 -63.40 5.86
CA LEU A 423 26.51 -63.29 6.93
C LEU A 423 26.77 -61.82 7.29
N GLU A 424 26.27 -61.43 8.45
CA GLU A 424 26.79 -60.35 9.29
C GLU A 424 28.19 -60.73 9.83
N CYS A 425 29.05 -59.72 10.01
CA CYS A 425 30.03 -59.54 11.11
C CYS A 425 30.76 -58.22 10.76
N GLU A 426 30.48 -57.10 11.42
CA GLU A 426 31.08 -56.67 12.69
C GLU A 426 32.62 -56.59 12.69
N ALA A 427 33.06 -55.33 12.83
CA ALA A 427 34.23 -54.76 13.49
C ALA A 427 35.44 -55.66 13.83
N GLU A 428 36.63 -55.16 13.46
CA GLU A 428 37.67 -54.85 14.45
C GLU A 428 38.71 -53.87 13.89
N GLU A 429 39.05 -52.88 14.73
CA GLU A 429 40.26 -52.08 14.63
C GLU A 429 41.49 -52.97 14.78
N ILE A 430 42.59 -52.65 14.08
CA ILE A 430 43.95 -52.64 14.66
C ILE A 430 44.87 -51.86 13.72
N SER A 431 45.71 -51.06 14.37
CA SER A 431 46.82 -50.28 13.87
C SER A 431 47.83 -51.05 13.02
N SER A 432 48.48 -50.37 12.07
CA SER A 432 49.91 -50.05 12.17
C SER A 432 50.43 -49.45 10.86
N ASP A 433 51.14 -48.33 11.00
CA ASP A 433 52.21 -47.78 10.17
C ASP A 433 52.62 -48.54 8.90
N ASN A 434 52.58 -47.84 7.75
CA ASN A 434 53.79 -47.68 6.93
C ASN A 434 53.65 -46.61 5.84
N LYS A 435 54.59 -45.66 5.92
CA LYS A 435 55.46 -45.14 4.85
C LYS A 435 54.89 -44.82 3.45
N GLU A 436 55.01 -43.52 3.15
CA GLU A 436 55.71 -42.98 1.97
C GLU A 436 55.25 -43.48 0.59
N SER A 437 54.35 -42.72 -0.03
CA SER A 437 54.54 -42.38 -1.45
C SER A 437 54.00 -40.98 -1.73
N ASN A 438 54.91 -40.11 -2.15
CA ASN A 438 54.67 -38.77 -2.67
C ASN A 438 53.64 -38.82 -3.81
N LYS A 439 52.46 -38.23 -3.58
CA LYS A 439 51.64 -37.69 -4.65
C LYS A 439 51.22 -36.29 -4.26
N HIS A 440 51.91 -35.31 -4.85
CA HIS A 440 51.55 -33.90 -4.79
C HIS A 440 50.13 -33.75 -5.34
N THR A 441 49.15 -33.82 -4.44
CA THR A 441 47.80 -33.32 -4.67
C THR A 441 47.86 -31.88 -4.22
N GLU A 442 47.82 -30.98 -5.18
CA GLU A 442 47.69 -29.55 -4.93
C GLU A 442 46.29 -29.32 -4.36
N GLU A 443 46.14 -29.58 -3.05
CA GLU A 443 44.99 -29.12 -2.29
C GLU A 443 45.02 -27.60 -2.36
N THR A 444 44.26 -27.05 -3.31
CA THR A 444 43.89 -25.64 -3.28
C THR A 444 43.06 -25.48 -2.02
N SER A 445 43.73 -25.14 -0.91
CA SER A 445 43.09 -24.78 0.34
C SER A 445 42.16 -23.63 0.03
N VAL A 446 40.87 -23.93 -0.14
CA VAL A 446 39.81 -22.95 -0.28
C VAL A 446 39.83 -22.20 1.04
N SER A 447 40.55 -21.07 1.05
CA SER A 447 40.58 -20.11 2.16
C SER A 447 39.13 -19.91 2.59
N ALA A 448 38.82 -20.35 3.82
CA ALA A 448 37.52 -20.21 4.43
C ALA A 448 37.26 -18.71 4.61
N SER A 449 36.75 -18.08 3.56
CA SER A 449 36.42 -16.68 3.56
C SER A 449 35.41 -16.46 4.68
N HIS A 450 35.75 -15.53 5.58
CA HIS A 450 34.85 -15.17 6.66
C HIS A 450 33.47 -14.83 6.07
N PRO A 451 32.38 -15.31 6.69
CA PRO A 451 31.05 -15.00 6.21
C PRO A 451 30.90 -13.47 6.16
N PRO A 452 30.38 -12.92 5.05
CA PRO A 452 30.27 -11.48 4.88
C PRO A 452 29.46 -10.89 6.03
N THR A 453 29.94 -9.77 6.58
CA THR A 453 29.27 -9.11 7.69
C THR A 453 27.91 -8.55 7.22
N MET A 454 26.95 -8.41 8.15
CA MET A 454 25.65 -7.79 7.83
C MET A 454 25.81 -6.40 7.19
N ARG A 455 26.81 -5.63 7.60
CA ARG A 455 27.13 -4.32 7.03
C ARG A 455 27.54 -4.42 5.56
N GLU A 456 28.35 -5.40 5.19
CA GLU A 456 28.74 -5.64 3.79
C GLU A 456 27.55 -6.09 2.93
N LEU A 457 26.66 -6.93 3.49
CA LEU A 457 25.42 -7.32 2.84
C LEU A 457 24.46 -6.13 2.62
N PHE A 458 24.41 -5.20 3.58
CA PHE A 458 23.64 -3.94 3.46
C PHE A 458 24.30 -2.93 2.51
N MET A 459 25.63 -2.79 2.49
CA MET A 459 26.32 -1.90 1.54
C MET A 459 26.25 -2.41 0.11
N LYS A 460 26.15 -3.74 -0.07
CA LYS A 460 25.85 -4.39 -1.34
C LYS A 460 24.35 -4.32 -1.70
N TRP A 461 23.49 -3.77 -0.84
CA TRP A 461 22.16 -3.39 -1.27
C TRP A 461 22.26 -2.19 -2.20
N GLU A 462 22.18 -2.49 -3.48
CA GLU A 462 21.86 -1.54 -4.52
C GLU A 462 20.44 -1.00 -4.28
N CYS A 463 20.33 0.04 -3.44
CA CYS A 463 19.05 0.64 -3.01
C CYS A 463 18.22 1.16 -4.21
N CYS A 464 18.87 1.35 -5.36
CA CYS A 464 18.21 1.56 -6.64
C CYS A 464 18.87 0.68 -7.71
N GLY A 465 18.17 -0.35 -8.17
CA GLY A 465 18.51 -1.06 -9.42
C GLY A 465 18.46 -0.17 -10.68
N CYS A 466 18.35 1.15 -10.51
CA CYS A 466 18.36 2.21 -11.52
C CYS A 466 19.78 2.67 -11.90
N VAL A 467 20.80 2.48 -11.04
CA VAL A 467 22.07 3.23 -11.20
C VAL A 467 23.26 2.41 -11.73
N ARG A 468 23.33 1.08 -11.57
CA ARG A 468 24.58 0.33 -11.88
C ARG A 468 24.51 -0.88 -12.82
N GLY A 469 23.43 -1.02 -13.59
CA GLY A 469 23.41 -1.99 -14.71
C GLY A 469 23.49 -1.29 -16.06
N ASN A 470 24.63 -1.39 -16.76
CA ASN A 470 24.75 -0.95 -18.15
C ASN A 470 23.79 -1.70 -19.10
N ASP A 471 23.27 -2.86 -18.69
CA ASP A 471 22.51 -3.75 -19.57
C ASP A 471 21.00 -3.53 -19.60
N LYS A 472 20.46 -2.56 -18.85
CA LYS A 472 19.00 -2.28 -18.86
C LYS A 472 18.66 -1.16 -19.84
N SER A 473 17.66 -1.40 -20.69
CA SER A 473 17.06 -0.35 -21.52
C SER A 473 16.57 0.83 -20.66
N ASN A 474 16.68 2.05 -21.20
CA ASN A 474 16.26 3.28 -20.51
C ASN A 474 14.80 3.21 -20.04
N GLY A 475 13.90 2.61 -20.83
CA GLY A 475 12.50 2.41 -20.45
C GLY A 475 12.32 1.55 -19.19
N ARG A 476 13.11 0.48 -19.01
CA ARG A 476 13.03 -0.35 -17.79
C ARG A 476 13.57 0.38 -16.56
N LYS A 477 14.62 1.20 -16.73
CA LYS A 477 15.16 2.04 -15.66
C LYS A 477 14.12 3.07 -15.23
N ALA A 478 13.49 3.75 -16.18
CA ALA A 478 12.41 4.71 -15.93
C ALA A 478 11.22 4.06 -15.22
N TYR A 479 10.69 2.93 -15.73
CA TYR A 479 9.61 2.20 -15.07
C TYR A 479 9.95 1.76 -13.65
N SER A 480 11.16 1.24 -13.43
CA SER A 480 11.60 0.81 -12.09
C SER A 480 11.71 1.99 -11.13
N CYS A 481 12.18 3.14 -11.61
CA CYS A 481 12.24 4.38 -10.86
C CYS A 481 10.84 4.86 -10.47
N VAL A 482 9.95 5.01 -11.44
CA VAL A 482 8.55 5.42 -11.22
C VAL A 482 7.85 4.49 -10.23
N ALA A 483 7.92 3.17 -10.45
CA ALA A 483 7.27 2.19 -9.57
C ALA A 483 7.80 2.26 -8.12
N TRP A 484 9.10 2.49 -7.94
CA TRP A 484 9.69 2.64 -6.61
C TRP A 484 9.28 3.96 -5.95
N THR A 485 9.35 5.08 -6.68
CA THR A 485 8.91 6.39 -6.19
C THR A 485 7.43 6.38 -5.81
N THR A 486 6.57 5.81 -6.64
CA THR A 486 5.14 5.63 -6.33
C THR A 486 4.96 4.79 -5.06
N HIS A 487 5.70 3.68 -4.92
CA HIS A 487 5.60 2.84 -3.72
C HIS A 487 6.02 3.59 -2.45
N VAL A 488 7.13 4.33 -2.49
CA VAL A 488 7.60 5.16 -1.38
C VAL A 488 6.58 6.23 -1.03
N PHE A 489 6.04 6.94 -2.03
CA PHE A 489 4.99 7.94 -1.84
C PHE A 489 3.74 7.36 -1.16
N VAL A 490 3.25 6.21 -1.63
CA VAL A 490 2.10 5.52 -1.02
C VAL A 490 2.39 5.13 0.44
N CYS A 491 3.61 4.67 0.73
CA CYS A 491 4.01 4.35 2.10
C CYS A 491 3.99 5.59 3.01
N PHE A 492 4.52 6.72 2.54
CA PHE A 492 4.47 7.98 3.28
C PHE A 492 3.04 8.50 3.46
N ALA A 493 2.20 8.43 2.44
CA ALA A 493 0.79 8.80 2.53
C ALA A 493 0.04 7.94 3.57
N CYS A 494 0.27 6.63 3.58
CA CYS A 494 -0.30 5.73 4.58
C CYS A 494 0.16 6.06 6.01
N LEU A 495 1.47 6.29 6.19
CA LEU A 495 2.01 6.69 7.50
C LEU A 495 1.47 8.05 7.96
N PHE A 496 1.31 9.00 7.04
CA PHE A 496 0.69 10.30 7.32
C PHE A 496 -0.73 10.13 7.84
N VAL A 497 -1.57 9.32 7.19
CA VAL A 497 -2.94 9.02 7.65
C VAL A 497 -2.93 8.41 9.05
N VAL A 498 -2.03 7.45 9.32
CA VAL A 498 -1.91 6.84 10.65
C VAL A 498 -1.58 7.89 11.72
N VAL A 499 -0.59 8.75 11.46
CA VAL A 499 -0.18 9.81 12.38
C VAL A 499 -1.30 10.82 12.60
N VAL A 500 -2.00 11.26 11.55
CA VAL A 500 -3.15 12.17 11.65
C VAL A 500 -4.24 11.57 12.51
N ASN A 501 -4.57 10.31 12.30
CA ASN A 501 -5.62 9.61 13.07
C ASN A 501 -5.27 9.46 14.55
N ILE A 502 -4.00 9.13 14.87
CA ILE A 502 -3.53 9.09 16.26
C ILE A 502 -3.55 10.48 16.89
N GLY A 503 -3.07 11.50 16.18
CA GLY A 503 -3.07 12.89 16.63
C GLY A 503 -4.48 13.42 16.87
N SER A 504 -5.41 13.16 15.95
CA SER A 504 -6.81 13.54 16.08
C SER A 504 -7.46 12.85 17.27
N SER A 505 -7.23 11.54 17.45
CA SER A 505 -7.73 10.78 18.62
C SER A 505 -7.30 11.41 19.95
N ARG A 506 -6.04 11.85 20.04
CA ARG A 506 -5.51 12.53 21.24
C ARG A 506 -6.12 13.90 21.45
N GLN A 507 -6.31 14.67 20.38
CA GLN A 507 -6.98 15.97 20.45
C GLN A 507 -8.44 15.80 20.89
N GLN A 508 -9.18 14.84 20.32
CA GLN A 508 -10.56 14.59 20.70
C GLN A 508 -10.72 14.20 22.18
N GLU A 509 -9.75 13.46 22.74
CA GLU A 509 -9.74 13.16 24.18
C GLU A 509 -9.57 14.43 25.01
N ALA A 510 -8.63 15.30 24.65
CA ALA A 510 -8.43 16.58 25.32
C ALA A 510 -9.67 17.49 25.22
N VAL A 511 -10.35 17.48 24.06
CA VAL A 511 -11.61 18.20 23.88
C VAL A 511 -12.68 17.64 24.81
N ARG A 512 -12.91 16.33 24.85
CA ARG A 512 -13.91 15.71 25.73
C ARG A 512 -13.67 16.01 27.21
N GLU A 513 -12.40 16.10 27.63
CA GLU A 513 -12.05 16.47 29.00
C GLU A 513 -12.40 17.93 29.33
N LYS A 514 -12.22 18.84 28.36
CA LYS A 514 -12.41 20.29 28.56
C LYS A 514 -13.82 20.81 28.28
N LEU A 515 -14.54 20.18 27.35
CA LEU A 515 -15.84 20.65 26.87
C LEU A 515 -16.88 20.84 28.01
N PRO A 516 -16.97 19.98 29.04
CA PRO A 516 -17.89 20.22 30.16
C PRO A 516 -17.62 21.53 30.90
N ASN A 517 -16.35 21.89 31.09
CA ASN A 517 -15.98 23.15 31.73
C ASN A 517 -16.31 24.36 30.84
N VAL A 518 -16.14 24.22 29.52
CA VAL A 518 -16.55 25.27 28.57
C VAL A 518 -18.06 25.45 28.58
N PHE A 519 -18.82 24.36 28.67
CA PHE A 519 -20.27 24.44 28.77
C PHE A 519 -20.72 25.15 30.05
N GLU A 520 -20.08 24.85 31.18
CA GLU A 520 -20.33 25.52 32.45
C GLU A 520 -19.98 27.01 32.40
N LEU A 521 -18.86 27.38 31.76
CA LEU A 521 -18.36 28.75 31.73
C LEU A 521 -19.08 29.65 30.71
N ILE A 522 -19.37 29.12 29.52
CA ILE A 522 -19.92 29.90 28.40
C ILE A 522 -21.43 29.78 28.30
N TYR A 523 -21.99 28.56 28.42
CA TYR A 523 -23.37 28.30 28.00
C TYR A 523 -24.36 28.31 29.16
N ARG A 524 -23.99 27.77 30.33
CA ARG A 524 -24.92 27.64 31.45
C ARG A 524 -25.50 28.97 31.93
N TYR A 525 -24.70 30.02 31.83
CA TYR A 525 -25.01 31.37 32.31
C TYR A 525 -24.96 32.37 31.15
N ILE A 526 -25.27 31.93 29.91
CA ILE A 526 -25.13 32.79 28.73
C ILE A 526 -26.01 34.03 28.81
N ASP A 527 -27.20 33.91 29.40
CA ASP A 527 -28.17 35.01 29.59
C ASP A 527 -27.97 35.76 30.92
N ASP A 528 -26.99 35.36 31.74
CA ASP A 528 -26.69 35.97 33.03
C ASP A 528 -25.37 36.78 32.97
N GLY A 529 -25.21 37.72 33.90
CA GLY A 529 -24.00 38.53 34.02
C GLY A 529 -23.95 39.71 33.05
N PRO A 530 -22.75 40.25 32.73
CA PRO A 530 -22.65 41.51 32.02
C PRO A 530 -23.29 41.44 30.64
N VAL A 531 -23.77 42.56 30.11
CA VAL A 531 -24.33 42.65 28.75
C VAL A 531 -23.77 43.86 28.02
N CYS A 532 -23.69 43.78 26.69
CA CYS A 532 -23.35 44.92 25.85
C CYS A 532 -24.64 45.49 25.26
N ALA A 533 -24.86 46.79 25.46
CA ALA A 533 -26.12 47.44 25.12
C ALA A 533 -25.90 48.84 24.52
N PHE A 534 -26.91 49.37 23.83
CA PHE A 534 -26.88 50.70 23.18
C PHE A 534 -28.14 51.52 23.49
N ASP A 535 -28.06 52.85 23.36
CA ASP A 535 -29.12 53.79 23.74
C ASP A 535 -30.11 54.16 22.61
N ASP A 536 -30.17 53.35 21.55
CA ASP A 536 -31.13 53.43 20.44
C ASP A 536 -31.27 54.81 19.76
N ARG A 537 -30.14 55.48 19.53
CA ARG A 537 -30.04 56.77 18.79
C ARG A 537 -29.54 56.60 17.35
N GLY A 538 -29.71 55.41 16.77
CA GLY A 538 -29.19 55.06 15.43
C GLY A 538 -27.66 55.09 15.36
N ALA A 539 -27.08 55.62 14.29
CA ALA A 539 -25.62 55.67 14.09
C ALA A 539 -24.86 56.49 15.15
N ALA A 540 -25.55 57.35 15.92
CA ALA A 540 -24.96 58.12 17.01
C ALA A 540 -25.06 57.42 18.38
N SER A 541 -25.51 56.16 18.40
CA SER A 541 -25.73 55.43 19.64
C SER A 541 -24.44 55.11 20.37
N ASN A 542 -24.49 55.23 21.69
CA ASN A 542 -23.37 54.86 22.54
C ASN A 542 -23.48 53.38 22.93
N ILE A 543 -22.46 52.58 22.61
CA ILE A 543 -22.37 51.18 23.00
C ILE A 543 -21.61 51.08 24.33
N THR A 544 -22.20 50.42 25.33
CA THR A 544 -21.56 50.28 26.64
C THR A 544 -21.93 48.99 27.36
N THR A 545 -21.09 48.61 28.33
CA THR A 545 -21.29 47.39 29.13
C THR A 545 -22.07 47.69 30.39
N PHE A 546 -23.07 46.86 30.69
CA PHE A 546 -23.82 46.87 31.94
C PHE A 546 -23.52 45.60 32.75
N PRO A 547 -23.69 45.62 34.10
CA PRO A 547 -23.48 44.44 34.94
C PRO A 547 -24.45 43.29 34.67
N ASP A 548 -25.67 43.59 34.23
CA ASP A 548 -26.76 42.66 33.93
C ASP A 548 -27.80 43.30 33.01
N HIS A 549 -28.72 42.47 32.49
CA HIS A 549 -29.78 42.89 31.55
C HIS A 549 -30.75 43.90 32.18
N ASP A 550 -31.14 43.69 33.44
CA ASP A 550 -32.02 44.59 34.20
C ASP A 550 -31.42 46.01 34.31
N SER A 551 -30.11 46.10 34.57
CA SER A 551 -29.39 47.37 34.65
C SER A 551 -29.34 48.11 33.32
N ALA A 552 -29.21 47.40 32.21
CA ALA A 552 -29.25 47.99 30.87
C ALA A 552 -30.64 48.56 30.57
N HIS A 553 -31.69 47.78 30.80
CA HIS A 553 -33.08 48.22 30.59
C HIS A 553 -33.47 49.38 31.52
N ALA A 554 -33.03 49.35 32.77
CA ALA A 554 -33.26 50.46 33.72
C ALA A 554 -32.58 51.77 33.28
N ALA A 555 -31.48 51.68 32.54
CA ALA A 555 -30.82 52.83 31.93
C ALA A 555 -31.45 53.27 30.59
N GLY A 556 -32.45 52.54 30.09
CA GLY A 556 -33.09 52.80 28.79
C GLY A 556 -32.28 52.31 27.60
N PHE A 557 -31.36 51.36 27.80
CA PHE A 557 -30.55 50.76 26.73
C PHE A 557 -31.18 49.45 26.25
N LEU A 558 -30.97 49.12 24.99
CA LEU A 558 -31.34 47.84 24.37
C LEU A 558 -30.11 46.93 24.28
N ILE A 559 -30.28 45.65 24.57
CA ILE A 559 -29.20 44.66 24.61
C ILE A 559 -28.84 44.23 23.19
N LEU A 560 -27.58 44.44 22.81
CA LEU A 560 -26.99 43.97 21.56
C LEU A 560 -26.57 42.51 21.68
N HIS A 561 -25.82 42.16 22.72
CA HIS A 561 -25.37 40.80 22.92
C HIS A 561 -25.10 40.49 24.39
N CYS A 562 -25.23 39.21 24.75
CA CYS A 562 -24.85 38.71 26.07
C CYS A 562 -23.35 38.93 26.32
N GLY A 563 -22.93 39.12 27.58
CA GLY A 563 -21.56 39.40 28.04
C GLY A 563 -21.05 40.83 27.73
N ALA A 564 -19.90 41.22 28.30
CA ALA A 564 -19.33 42.56 28.14
C ALA A 564 -18.95 42.93 26.69
N CYS A 565 -18.99 44.23 26.38
CA CYS A 565 -18.49 44.79 25.13
C CYS A 565 -16.97 44.64 25.04
N ALA A 566 -16.43 44.32 23.85
CA ALA A 566 -14.99 44.23 23.62
C ALA A 566 -14.63 44.57 22.16
N ALA A 567 -13.59 43.95 21.59
CA ALA A 567 -12.97 44.39 20.35
C ALA A 567 -13.87 44.29 19.11
N CYS A 568 -14.88 43.41 19.12
CA CYS A 568 -15.84 43.23 18.01
C CYS A 568 -17.22 43.82 18.32
N SER A 569 -17.35 44.66 19.35
CA SER A 569 -18.64 45.23 19.78
C SER A 569 -18.92 46.61 19.18
N ASP A 570 -18.14 47.09 18.21
CA ASP A 570 -18.45 48.30 17.43
C ASP A 570 -19.47 48.05 16.32
N TRP A 571 -20.03 49.12 15.77
CA TRP A 571 -21.12 49.06 14.78
C TRP A 571 -20.73 48.30 13.52
N GLU A 572 -19.53 48.56 12.99
CA GLU A 572 -19.02 47.94 11.77
C GLU A 572 -18.84 46.42 11.94
N ASN A 573 -18.23 45.98 13.04
CA ASN A 573 -18.04 44.55 13.31
C ASN A 573 -19.35 43.83 13.68
N LEU A 574 -20.30 44.50 14.35
CA LEU A 574 -21.63 43.94 14.62
C LEU A 574 -22.45 43.75 13.33
N GLU A 575 -22.44 44.74 12.43
CA GLU A 575 -23.05 44.62 11.10
C GLU A 575 -22.43 43.46 10.33
N LEU A 576 -21.11 43.32 10.40
CA LEU A 576 -20.39 42.25 9.74
C LEU A 576 -20.77 40.85 10.26
N GLU A 577 -20.77 40.64 11.58
CA GLU A 577 -21.17 39.36 12.18
C GLU A 577 -22.59 38.94 11.77
N TYR A 578 -23.50 39.92 11.62
CA TYR A 578 -24.87 39.66 11.16
C TYR A 578 -24.95 39.39 9.65
N THR A 579 -24.40 40.27 8.82
CA THR A 579 -24.52 40.22 7.35
C THR A 579 -23.74 39.06 6.74
N THR A 580 -22.67 38.60 7.40
CA THR A 580 -21.84 37.48 6.94
C THR A 580 -22.24 36.13 7.57
N ARG A 581 -23.33 36.07 8.33
CA ARG A 581 -23.73 34.89 9.14
C ARG A 581 -23.77 33.55 8.39
N GLU A 582 -24.04 33.57 7.09
CA GLU A 582 -24.11 32.39 6.22
C GLU A 582 -22.75 31.91 5.70
N PHE A 583 -21.75 32.79 5.57
CA PHE A 583 -20.48 32.45 4.89
C PHE A 583 -19.21 32.77 5.68
N LEU A 584 -19.29 33.50 6.80
CA LEU A 584 -18.12 33.88 7.60
C LEU A 584 -17.26 32.69 8.02
N ALA A 585 -17.91 31.62 8.50
CA ALA A 585 -17.22 30.39 8.89
C ALA A 585 -16.43 29.77 7.71
N LEU A 586 -16.97 29.85 6.50
CA LEU A 586 -16.33 29.34 5.29
C LEU A 586 -15.12 30.19 4.87
N GLU A 587 -15.23 31.52 4.92
CA GLU A 587 -14.13 32.42 4.55
C GLU A 587 -13.03 32.42 5.63
N SER A 588 -13.37 32.48 6.92
CA SER A 588 -12.41 32.37 8.03
C SER A 588 -11.64 31.04 7.97
N ARG A 589 -12.32 29.95 7.58
CA ARG A 589 -11.66 28.66 7.32
C ARG A 589 -10.61 28.74 6.21
N LYS A 590 -10.84 29.50 5.13
CA LYS A 590 -9.84 29.68 4.06
C LYS A 590 -8.61 30.42 4.57
N CYS A 591 -8.80 31.42 5.43
CA CYS A 591 -7.70 32.10 6.10
C CYS A 591 -6.93 31.15 7.04
N ALA A 592 -7.63 30.35 7.84
CA ALA A 592 -7.02 29.33 8.69
C ALA A 592 -6.24 28.28 7.88
N GLN A 593 -6.77 27.82 6.74
CA GLN A 593 -6.09 26.87 5.85
C GLN A 593 -4.78 27.42 5.29
N LYS A 594 -4.75 28.71 4.90
CA LYS A 594 -3.49 29.35 4.50
C LYS A 594 -2.47 29.31 5.64
N SER A 595 -2.93 29.61 6.87
CA SER A 595 -2.07 29.59 8.07
C SER A 595 -1.50 28.19 8.38
N LEU A 596 -2.19 27.10 8.03
CA LEU A 596 -1.73 25.74 8.31
C LEU A 596 -0.46 25.36 7.54
N PHE A 597 -0.33 25.83 6.29
CA PHE A 597 0.78 25.48 5.39
C PHE A 597 1.84 26.58 5.27
N GLY A 598 1.70 27.67 6.00
CA GLY A 598 2.63 28.80 6.00
C GLY A 598 1.96 30.05 6.58
N GLY A 599 2.70 31.14 6.65
CA GLY A 599 2.18 32.44 7.10
C GLY A 599 2.09 32.63 8.62
N GLY A 600 2.29 33.89 9.03
CA GLY A 600 2.29 34.33 10.42
C GLY A 600 0.96 34.94 10.86
N LYS A 601 0.94 35.51 12.08
CA LYS A 601 -0.21 36.27 12.60
C LYS A 601 -0.59 37.45 11.68
N SER A 602 0.40 38.13 11.10
CA SER A 602 0.20 39.25 10.16
C SER A 602 -0.61 38.85 8.94
N ASP A 603 -0.23 37.75 8.28
CA ASP A 603 -0.86 37.32 7.03
C ASP A 603 -2.30 36.84 7.27
N LEU A 604 -2.55 36.37 8.49
CA LEU A 604 -3.86 35.96 8.94
C LEU A 604 -4.75 37.17 9.23
N ILE A 605 -4.23 38.19 9.92
CA ILE A 605 -4.93 39.47 10.12
C ILE A 605 -5.27 40.09 8.77
N GLU A 606 -4.30 40.19 7.86
CA GLU A 606 -4.53 40.72 6.50
C GLU A 606 -5.64 39.94 5.75
N CYS A 607 -5.71 38.62 5.95
CA CYS A 607 -6.77 37.80 5.36
C CYS A 607 -8.15 38.10 5.97
N LEU A 608 -8.22 38.30 7.29
CA LEU A 608 -9.44 38.63 8.03
C LEU A 608 -9.92 40.06 7.75
N GLU A 609 -9.00 40.99 7.51
CA GLU A 609 -9.29 42.37 7.12
C GLU A 609 -9.61 42.53 5.62
N SER A 610 -9.47 41.47 4.83
CA SER A 610 -9.80 41.54 3.40
C SER A 610 -11.28 41.80 3.16
N ASP A 611 -11.64 42.43 2.04
CA ASP A 611 -13.02 42.78 1.64
C ASP A 611 -14.02 41.61 1.64
N ARG A 612 -13.55 40.35 1.71
CA ARG A 612 -14.41 39.17 1.80
C ARG A 612 -14.90 38.88 3.21
N ILE A 613 -14.09 39.19 4.21
CA ILE A 613 -14.42 39.01 5.62
C ILE A 613 -14.72 40.37 6.22
N GLY A 614 -13.79 41.32 6.15
CA GLY A 614 -14.02 42.71 6.50
C GLY A 614 -13.92 43.04 7.99
N PHE A 615 -13.36 42.14 8.82
CA PHE A 615 -13.07 42.48 10.22
C PHE A 615 -12.09 43.64 10.28
N GLN A 616 -12.20 44.49 11.31
CA GLN A 616 -11.32 45.65 11.44
C GLN A 616 -10.54 45.63 12.75
N GLY A 617 -9.26 46.02 12.68
CA GLY A 617 -8.45 46.35 13.85
C GLY A 617 -8.35 45.22 14.88
N GLU A 618 -8.64 45.53 16.14
CA GLU A 618 -8.51 44.58 17.25
C GLU A 618 -9.44 43.36 17.11
N CYS A 619 -10.59 43.49 16.45
CA CYS A 619 -11.46 42.34 16.20
C CYS A 619 -10.77 41.29 15.30
N ALA A 620 -10.10 41.74 14.22
CA ALA A 620 -9.32 40.87 13.36
C ALA A 620 -8.14 40.22 14.11
N VAL A 621 -7.56 40.93 15.08
CA VAL A 621 -6.51 40.40 15.97
C VAL A 621 -7.05 39.28 16.85
N CYS A 622 -8.21 39.46 17.50
CA CYS A 622 -8.85 38.42 18.32
C CYS A 622 -9.10 37.14 17.51
N TRP A 623 -9.68 37.27 16.32
CA TRP A 623 -9.93 36.14 15.42
C TRP A 623 -8.64 35.47 14.91
N ALA A 624 -7.59 36.25 14.63
CA ALA A 624 -6.30 35.70 14.24
C ALA A 624 -5.66 34.89 15.37
N GLU A 625 -5.77 35.35 16.62
CA GLU A 625 -5.28 34.64 17.79
C GLU A 625 -6.06 33.35 18.04
N ASP A 626 -7.39 33.38 17.89
CA ASP A 626 -8.22 32.19 17.96
C ASP A 626 -7.82 31.14 16.92
N ILE A 627 -7.70 31.52 15.66
CA ILE A 627 -7.28 30.61 14.59
C ILE A 627 -5.88 30.05 14.84
N LEU A 628 -4.94 30.84 15.38
CA LEU A 628 -3.60 30.35 15.74
C LEU A 628 -3.64 29.40 16.95
N CYS A 629 -4.50 29.66 17.92
CA CYS A 629 -4.77 28.74 19.02
C CYS A 629 -5.36 27.42 18.48
N THR A 630 -6.36 27.48 17.61
CA THR A 630 -6.98 26.33 16.95
C THR A 630 -5.95 25.56 16.10
N LYS A 631 -5.07 26.24 15.38
CA LYS A 631 -3.93 25.60 14.69
C LYS A 631 -3.02 24.85 15.65
N LYS A 632 -2.76 25.39 16.84
CA LYS A 632 -1.90 24.77 17.84
C LYS A 632 -2.53 23.53 18.49
N PHE A 633 -3.83 23.58 18.80
CA PHE A 633 -4.50 22.53 19.59
C PHE A 633 -5.38 21.58 18.79
N CYS A 634 -5.82 21.98 17.59
CA CYS A 634 -6.85 21.28 16.81
C CYS A 634 -6.40 20.90 15.39
N ALA A 635 -5.11 21.07 15.05
CA ALA A 635 -4.62 20.80 13.70
C ALA A 635 -4.87 19.37 13.19
N PHE A 636 -4.75 18.33 14.02
CA PHE A 636 -4.95 16.96 13.56
C PHE A 636 -6.44 16.65 13.32
N ILE A 637 -7.34 17.13 14.18
CA ILE A 637 -8.79 17.06 13.94
C ILE A 637 -9.10 17.80 12.63
N ALA A 638 -8.59 19.01 12.43
CA ALA A 638 -8.84 19.78 11.21
C ALA A 638 -8.31 19.09 9.94
N ILE A 639 -7.10 18.52 9.97
CA ILE A 639 -6.53 17.74 8.86
C ILE A 639 -7.35 16.48 8.64
N GLN A 640 -7.80 15.79 9.70
CA GLN A 640 -8.65 14.63 9.57
C GLN A 640 -9.97 14.99 8.88
N SER A 641 -10.65 16.04 9.35
CA SER A 641 -11.87 16.58 8.74
C SER A 641 -11.67 16.99 7.28
N PHE A 642 -10.48 17.45 6.89
CA PHE A 642 -10.15 17.70 5.48
C PHE A 642 -10.14 16.41 4.66
N LEU A 643 -9.53 15.34 5.19
CA LEU A 643 -9.44 14.04 4.52
C LEU A 643 -10.81 13.38 4.30
N ILE A 644 -11.76 13.62 5.21
CA ILE A 644 -13.14 13.08 5.12
C ILE A 644 -14.17 14.12 4.63
N ASN A 645 -13.72 15.28 4.14
CA ASN A 645 -14.56 16.36 3.64
C ASN A 645 -15.63 16.88 4.63
N THR A 646 -15.44 16.67 5.93
CA THR A 646 -16.35 17.17 6.98
C THR A 646 -16.03 18.56 7.45
N LEU A 647 -14.94 19.18 6.97
CA LEU A 647 -14.60 20.57 7.33
C LEU A 647 -15.71 21.59 7.00
N ALA A 648 -16.67 21.24 6.14
CA ALA A 648 -17.83 22.10 5.86
C ALA A 648 -18.97 21.89 6.86
N ASN A 649 -19.02 20.72 7.51
CA ASN A 649 -20.02 20.41 8.51
C ASN A 649 -19.48 20.79 9.89
N PHE A 650 -19.77 22.03 10.29
CA PHE A 650 -19.49 22.54 11.63
C PHE A 650 -20.62 22.21 12.63
N GLU A 651 -21.50 21.25 12.33
CA GLU A 651 -22.57 20.87 13.25
C GLU A 651 -21.98 20.40 14.58
N VAL A 652 -22.29 21.15 15.65
CA VAL A 652 -21.89 20.83 17.02
C VAL A 652 -23.02 20.03 17.66
N GLY A 653 -22.79 18.74 17.88
CA GLY A 653 -23.66 17.86 18.64
C GLY A 653 -23.10 17.58 20.03
N SER A 654 -23.93 17.04 20.93
CA SER A 654 -23.49 16.64 22.28
C SER A 654 -22.36 15.60 22.26
N ASP A 655 -22.36 14.74 21.25
CA ASP A 655 -21.46 13.58 21.16
C ASP A 655 -20.46 13.67 20.00
N THR A 656 -20.58 14.69 19.14
CA THR A 656 -19.71 14.87 17.97
C THR A 656 -18.59 15.85 18.25
N ILE A 657 -17.34 15.37 18.17
CA ILE A 657 -16.17 16.22 18.32
C ILE A 657 -15.74 16.72 16.94
N THR A 658 -16.11 17.96 16.61
CA THR A 658 -15.71 18.65 15.38
C THR A 658 -14.52 19.58 15.62
N SER A 659 -14.01 20.20 14.55
CA SER A 659 -13.01 21.26 14.69
C SER A 659 -13.54 22.47 15.48
N ALA A 660 -14.84 22.77 15.37
CA ALA A 660 -15.50 23.83 16.14
C ALA A 660 -15.57 23.46 17.63
N ALA A 661 -15.96 22.24 17.97
CA ALA A 661 -15.93 21.77 19.37
C ALA A 661 -14.51 21.82 19.97
N CYS A 662 -13.50 21.58 19.14
CA CYS A 662 -12.10 21.69 19.58
C CYS A 662 -11.65 23.14 19.83
N GLU A 663 -11.99 24.05 18.92
CA GLU A 663 -11.81 25.50 19.09
C GLU A 663 -12.47 25.98 20.39
N GLU A 664 -13.74 25.63 20.59
CA GLU A 664 -14.49 25.94 21.83
C GLU A 664 -13.76 25.46 23.08
N ALA A 665 -13.36 24.19 23.09
CA ALA A 665 -12.72 23.56 24.23
C ALA A 665 -11.34 24.15 24.58
N HIS A 666 -10.61 24.70 23.61
CA HIS A 666 -9.22 25.12 23.81
C HIS A 666 -8.96 26.62 23.69
N CYS A 667 -9.77 27.36 22.94
CA CYS A 667 -9.46 28.71 22.47
C CYS A 667 -10.53 29.74 22.87
N GLU A 668 -11.76 29.32 23.10
CA GLU A 668 -12.83 30.23 23.50
C GLU A 668 -12.88 30.53 25.01
N ALA A 669 -12.69 29.52 25.85
CA ALA A 669 -12.84 29.62 27.31
C ALA A 669 -11.56 29.23 28.08
N GLY A 670 -10.77 30.23 28.46
CA GLY A 670 -9.67 30.08 29.42
C GLY A 670 -8.47 29.24 28.94
N ASN A 671 -7.53 29.02 29.86
CA ASN A 671 -6.12 28.69 29.60
C ASN A 671 -5.88 27.62 28.49
N PRO A 672 -5.35 28.02 27.31
CA PRO A 672 -4.75 29.32 26.98
C PRO A 672 -5.66 30.31 26.23
N GLY A 673 -6.88 29.93 25.85
CA GLY A 673 -7.82 30.76 25.11
C GLY A 673 -8.45 31.88 25.91
N ASP A 674 -8.78 32.97 25.24
CA ASP A 674 -9.56 34.10 25.78
C ASP A 674 -10.39 34.78 24.67
N PHE A 675 -10.70 34.05 23.59
CA PHE A 675 -11.32 34.62 22.40
C PHE A 675 -12.66 35.29 22.74
N VAL A 676 -13.48 34.67 23.60
CA VAL A 676 -14.80 35.21 23.97
C VAL A 676 -14.69 36.54 24.73
N ALA A 677 -13.67 36.70 25.59
CA ALA A 677 -13.44 37.96 26.29
C ALA A 677 -12.84 39.03 25.36
N CYS A 678 -11.96 38.62 24.45
CA CYS A 678 -11.34 39.49 23.45
C CYS A 678 -12.37 40.05 22.46
N SER A 679 -13.19 39.16 21.87
CA SER A 679 -14.14 39.54 20.83
C SER A 679 -15.34 40.29 21.39
N GLY A 680 -15.88 39.83 22.54
CA GLY A 680 -17.12 40.37 23.11
C GLY A 680 -18.33 39.95 22.29
N ALA A 681 -18.48 40.48 21.08
CA ALA A 681 -19.51 40.02 20.16
C ALA A 681 -19.11 38.70 19.49
N THR A 682 -20.08 37.80 19.36
CA THR A 682 -20.05 36.62 18.48
C THR A 682 -21.50 36.36 18.05
N ARG A 683 -21.73 35.76 16.87
CA ARG A 683 -23.09 35.41 16.41
C ARG A 683 -23.97 34.74 17.49
N ARG A 684 -23.43 33.79 18.26
CA ARG A 684 -24.17 33.12 19.34
C ARG A 684 -24.51 34.05 20.53
N ARG A 685 -23.63 34.98 20.90
CA ARG A 685 -23.89 35.98 21.96
C ARG A 685 -24.85 37.06 21.48
N MET A 686 -24.93 37.29 20.17
CA MET A 686 -25.90 38.16 19.51
C MET A 686 -27.26 37.50 19.28
N GLY A 687 -27.44 36.21 19.63
CA GLY A 687 -28.68 35.48 19.31
C GLY A 687 -28.91 35.27 17.80
N VAL A 688 -27.86 35.38 16.99
CA VAL A 688 -27.92 35.22 15.53
C VAL A 688 -27.69 33.76 15.16
N THR A 689 -28.65 33.18 14.45
CA THR A 689 -28.46 31.87 13.81
C THR A 689 -27.49 32.00 12.63
N SER A 690 -26.52 31.10 12.57
CA SER A 690 -25.43 31.14 11.61
C SER A 690 -25.29 29.84 10.81
N SER A 691 -24.39 29.80 9.82
CA SER A 691 -24.04 28.57 9.11
C SER A 691 -23.47 27.47 10.01
N ILE A 692 -23.00 27.81 11.21
CA ILE A 692 -22.72 26.87 12.29
C ILE A 692 -24.01 26.72 13.11
N LYS A 693 -24.74 25.63 12.88
CA LYS A 693 -25.98 25.33 13.61
C LYS A 693 -25.64 24.94 15.06
N ARG A 694 -26.31 25.60 16.01
CA ARG A 694 -26.19 25.35 17.45
C ARG A 694 -27.58 25.22 18.07
N PRO A 695 -27.73 24.43 19.15
CA PRO A 695 -28.98 24.40 19.91
C PRO A 695 -29.28 25.78 20.52
N GLY A 696 -30.56 26.08 20.72
CA GLY A 696 -31.00 27.37 21.29
C GLY A 696 -30.41 27.66 22.67
N SER A 697 -30.13 26.62 23.47
CA SER A 697 -29.47 26.75 24.78
C SER A 697 -28.00 27.21 24.72
N GLN A 698 -27.40 27.27 23.53
CA GLN A 698 -26.06 27.80 23.29
C GLN A 698 -26.09 29.18 22.60
N GLN A 699 -27.26 29.81 22.54
CA GLN A 699 -27.47 31.13 21.97
C GLN A 699 -28.07 32.05 23.03
N CYS A 700 -27.66 33.32 23.02
CA CYS A 700 -28.23 34.36 23.88
C CYS A 700 -29.71 34.57 23.53
N SER A 701 -30.58 34.52 24.53
CA SER A 701 -32.02 34.63 24.36
C SER A 701 -32.61 35.98 24.81
N ILE A 702 -31.79 36.81 25.45
CA ILE A 702 -32.15 38.11 26.02
C ILE A 702 -31.75 39.32 25.14
N VAL A 703 -31.50 39.11 23.85
CA VAL A 703 -31.20 40.18 22.90
C VAL A 703 -32.49 40.92 22.52
N ASP A 704 -32.50 42.24 22.65
CA ASP A 704 -33.69 43.07 22.35
C ASP A 704 -33.79 43.48 20.87
N VAL A 705 -32.69 43.31 20.12
CA VAL A 705 -32.53 43.85 18.78
C VAL A 705 -33.06 42.91 17.71
N ASN A 706 -33.90 43.44 16.82
CA ASN A 706 -34.16 42.82 15.53
C ASN A 706 -33.03 43.17 14.54
N TRP A 707 -32.04 42.29 14.41
CA TRP A 707 -30.87 42.53 13.57
C TRP A 707 -31.21 42.81 12.10
N GLN A 708 -32.30 42.25 11.56
CA GLN A 708 -32.73 42.52 10.20
C GLN A 708 -33.24 43.96 10.02
N GLU A 709 -33.85 44.54 11.05
CA GLU A 709 -34.31 45.93 11.02
C GLU A 709 -33.14 46.89 11.23
N LEU A 710 -32.19 46.52 12.09
CA LEU A 710 -31.02 47.34 12.38
C LEU A 710 -30.01 47.34 11.22
N PHE A 711 -29.79 46.18 10.60
CA PHE A 711 -28.91 45.98 9.44
C PHE A 711 -29.70 45.33 8.31
N PRO A 712 -30.56 46.10 7.60
CA PRO A 712 -31.30 45.57 6.48
C PRO A 712 -30.31 45.04 5.44
N ASP A 713 -30.44 43.75 5.08
CA ASP A 713 -29.52 43.10 4.15
C ASP A 713 -29.29 44.01 2.93
N PRO A 714 -28.06 44.47 2.66
CA PRO A 714 -27.79 45.39 1.56
C PRO A 714 -28.11 44.77 0.19
N HIS A 715 -28.25 43.43 0.15
CA HIS A 715 -28.65 42.66 -1.02
C HIS A 715 -29.61 41.52 -0.63
N PRO A 716 -30.94 41.72 -0.71
CA PRO A 716 -31.86 40.59 -0.69
C PRO A 716 -31.61 39.75 -1.95
N SER A 717 -30.95 38.61 -1.78
CA SER A 717 -30.74 37.52 -2.76
C SER A 717 -29.99 37.87 -4.06
N ALA A 718 -28.80 37.30 -4.22
CA ALA A 718 -28.27 36.87 -5.51
C ALA A 718 -28.39 35.35 -5.63
#